data_AF-A0A165YRJ7-F1
#
_entry.id   AF-A0A165YRJ7-F1
#
_cell.length_a   1.000
_cell.length_b   1.000
_cell.length_c   1.000
_cell.angle_alpha   90.00
_cell.angle_beta   90.00
_cell.angle_gamma   90.00
#
_symmetry.space_group_name_H-M   'P 1'
#
loop_
_entity.id
_entity.type
_entity.pdbx_description
1 polymer ?
#
loop_
_entity_poly.entity_id
_entity_poly.type
_entity_poly.pdbx_seq_one_letter_code
_entity_poly.pdbx_strand_id
1 'polypeptide(L)'
;MRDGRVLGGILKTFRRLLKDGVLGQEIARQNLLHFAFQCLDLDFDHDFDVHPDPTQFHELITDTIYDLSWAAAEYKTIFDQAFEGTAKIARALHRCTDDPEILLTQLKILQRYLSKLNAFKVLNQEPLPSSTLQSLELPMLTRKLMQLVDNPSAPELLWESFEFIAEIFSWIAYYQSGAILEIPDNEGVSLLAAFMLSSSMPIRASGVMGLLNLYHNDTAQEIRLCNPQHILHLGKIETPDQLILKLTPPPLFLRCMSKFIRAELGDNPLRKSESDETTTLPNAFDPYETALRVVDFELNGPRSSDESFVYPKVRILGDAEHTPEVWDAMEAALKSHDKEYEADILNFSFLLLSRRILRFDVSDGGAINVLNATIQGAARICIKRWPDSCYFHYAWLQSQIGAEYVVRVDEQVDRPSCTPYLRFKFAFEAALNVFSMGIVRLCVDADAVRFRSQLFGEEYMKEADERIATAFAIWGPGSADEKILEILSCLTTIVNKCPSAASGDLKSLRNKLRNAVHCLFNNHYSEHEALIRLAAAFCLYYEAGSKRWTSFIDAVKNAQPLALQERNIGLLFEKLRLCDKDERMADDYKVPQYILEAVGYRQQHRCTNCGRGSIGLRRCKGCGKAKYCDKEWYVYVVLASKAVADRSLSVRNVIGRPGTKLNAFPL
;
A
#
# COMPACT_ATOMS: atom_id res chain seq x y z
N MET A 1 -24.80 19.66 -33.36
CA MET A 1 -23.49 20.19 -33.77
C MET A 1 -23.10 21.35 -32.86
N ARG A 2 -21.82 21.47 -32.51
CA ARG A 2 -21.30 22.34 -31.45
C ARG A 2 -20.20 23.26 -31.99
N ASP A 3 -19.99 24.42 -31.36
CA ASP A 3 -18.84 25.30 -31.66
C ASP A 3 -17.64 24.95 -30.77
N GLY A 4 -16.58 24.42 -31.38
CA GLY A 4 -15.37 24.01 -30.65
C GLY A 4 -14.59 25.16 -30.02
N ARG A 5 -14.76 26.38 -30.52
CA ARG A 5 -14.12 27.58 -29.91
C ARG A 5 -14.77 27.92 -28.57
N VAL A 6 -16.09 27.72 -28.45
CA VAL A 6 -16.83 27.94 -27.20
C VAL A 6 -16.39 26.91 -26.15
N LEU A 7 -16.38 25.63 -26.52
CA LEU A 7 -15.92 24.56 -25.61
C LEU A 7 -14.46 24.77 -25.18
N GLY A 8 -13.58 25.14 -26.11
CA GLY A 8 -12.18 25.44 -25.83
C GLY A 8 -12.02 26.66 -24.92
N GLY A 9 -12.85 27.69 -25.10
CA GLY A 9 -12.91 28.86 -24.21
C GLY A 9 -13.30 28.49 -22.77
N ILE A 10 -14.27 27.59 -22.61
CA ILE A 10 -14.71 27.08 -21.30
C ILE A 10 -13.58 26.30 -20.62
N LEU A 11 -12.95 25.35 -21.32
CA LEU A 11 -11.84 24.55 -20.78
C LEU A 11 -10.63 25.42 -20.38
N LYS A 12 -10.26 26.41 -21.21
CA LYS A 12 -9.22 27.40 -20.85
C LYS A 12 -9.57 28.19 -19.59
N THR A 13 -10.85 28.51 -19.42
CA THR A 13 -11.34 29.20 -18.21
C THR A 13 -11.22 28.29 -16.99
N PHE A 14 -11.61 27.01 -17.10
CA PHE A 14 -11.44 26.02 -16.03
C PHE A 14 -9.98 25.92 -15.60
N ARG A 15 -9.05 25.71 -16.52
CA ARG A 15 -7.62 25.62 -16.19
C ARG A 15 -7.10 26.86 -15.46
N ARG A 16 -7.52 28.06 -15.85
CA ARG A 16 -7.15 29.30 -15.15
C ARG A 16 -7.66 29.33 -13.72
N LEU A 17 -8.90 28.90 -13.49
CA LEU A 17 -9.51 28.84 -12.17
C LEU A 17 -8.90 27.74 -11.31
N LEU A 18 -8.57 26.58 -11.89
CA LEU A 18 -7.98 25.43 -11.19
C LEU A 18 -6.58 25.69 -10.63
N LYS A 19 -5.88 26.72 -11.12
CA LYS A 19 -4.63 27.22 -10.53
C LYS A 19 -4.82 27.78 -9.11
N ASP A 20 -6.03 28.22 -8.77
CA ASP A 20 -6.38 28.61 -7.41
C ASP A 20 -6.96 27.41 -6.67
N GLY A 21 -6.35 27.07 -5.53
CA GLY A 21 -6.75 25.90 -4.75
C GLY A 21 -8.20 25.93 -4.25
N VAL A 22 -8.78 27.11 -4.04
CA VAL A 22 -10.16 27.24 -3.56
C VAL A 22 -11.15 27.17 -4.71
N LEU A 23 -10.90 27.91 -5.80
CA LEU A 23 -11.77 27.87 -6.98
C LEU A 23 -11.80 26.46 -7.60
N GLY A 24 -10.67 25.75 -7.59
CA GLY A 24 -10.63 24.36 -8.01
C GLY A 24 -11.55 23.43 -7.19
N GLN A 25 -11.64 23.64 -5.87
CA GLN A 25 -12.56 22.86 -5.03
C GLN A 25 -14.02 23.14 -5.38
N GLU A 26 -14.35 24.40 -5.66
CA GLU A 26 -15.70 24.78 -6.04
C GLU A 26 -16.09 24.20 -7.41
N ILE A 27 -15.17 24.20 -8.37
CA ILE A 27 -15.36 23.54 -9.67
C ILE A 27 -15.62 22.04 -9.50
N ALA A 28 -14.86 21.38 -8.62
CA ALA A 28 -15.05 19.96 -8.33
C ALA A 28 -16.41 19.69 -7.68
N ARG A 29 -16.86 20.55 -6.75
CA ARG A 29 -18.18 20.44 -6.10
C ARG A 29 -19.36 20.64 -7.04
N GLN A 30 -19.21 21.52 -8.03
CA GLN A 30 -20.24 21.75 -9.05
C GLN A 30 -20.30 20.64 -10.11
N ASN A 31 -19.53 19.55 -9.94
CA ASN A 31 -19.44 18.41 -10.84
C ASN A 31 -19.11 18.81 -12.30
N LEU A 32 -18.33 19.88 -12.48
CA LEU A 32 -17.90 20.36 -13.80
C LEU A 32 -16.87 19.43 -14.46
N LEU A 33 -16.42 18.40 -13.74
CA LEU A 33 -15.63 17.30 -14.29
C LEU A 33 -16.39 16.52 -15.36
N HIS A 34 -17.69 16.29 -15.16
CA HIS A 34 -18.51 15.57 -16.13
C HIS A 34 -18.49 16.25 -17.51
N PHE A 35 -18.45 17.59 -17.53
CA PHE A 35 -18.30 18.36 -18.77
C PHE A 35 -16.96 18.08 -19.47
N ALA A 36 -15.84 18.01 -18.73
CA ALA A 36 -14.53 17.72 -19.31
C ALA A 36 -14.48 16.30 -19.92
N PHE A 37 -15.09 15.31 -19.26
CA PHE A 37 -15.20 13.96 -19.82
C PHE A 37 -16.13 13.89 -21.03
N GLN A 38 -17.26 14.62 -21.01
CA GLN A 38 -18.12 14.71 -22.19
C GLN A 38 -17.39 15.33 -23.39
N CYS A 39 -16.44 16.25 -23.16
CA CYS A 39 -15.63 16.82 -24.24
C CYS A 39 -14.64 15.80 -24.83
N LEU A 40 -14.14 14.85 -24.02
CA LEU A 40 -13.25 13.77 -24.47
C LEU A 40 -13.97 12.75 -25.36
N ASP A 41 -15.27 12.54 -25.12
CA ASP A 41 -16.09 11.59 -25.87
C ASP A 41 -16.54 12.12 -27.25
N LEU A 42 -16.26 13.39 -27.58
CA LEU A 42 -16.70 14.00 -28.83
C LEU A 42 -15.93 13.46 -30.03
N ASP A 43 -16.67 13.21 -31.11
CA ASP A 43 -16.14 12.90 -32.43
C ASP A 43 -15.86 14.21 -33.18
N PHE A 44 -14.59 14.43 -33.52
CA PHE A 44 -14.14 15.67 -34.17
C PHE A 44 -14.72 15.84 -35.57
N ASP A 45 -14.99 14.74 -36.27
CA ASP A 45 -15.48 14.74 -37.64
C ASP A 45 -17.00 14.91 -37.70
N HIS A 46 -17.71 14.56 -36.62
CA HIS A 46 -19.18 14.54 -36.60
C HIS A 46 -19.81 15.61 -35.69
N ASP A 47 -19.18 15.96 -34.57
CA ASP A 47 -19.84 16.74 -33.51
C ASP A 47 -19.67 18.26 -33.63
N PHE A 48 -18.77 18.74 -34.49
CA PHE A 48 -18.40 20.15 -34.59
C PHE A 48 -18.87 20.81 -35.90
N ASP A 49 -19.49 22.00 -35.78
CA ASP A 49 -19.75 22.89 -36.93
C ASP A 49 -18.53 23.75 -37.28
N VAL A 50 -17.77 24.11 -36.25
CA VAL A 50 -16.54 24.91 -36.34
C VAL A 50 -15.44 24.09 -35.70
N HIS A 51 -14.62 23.46 -36.54
CA HIS A 51 -13.57 22.55 -36.09
C HIS A 51 -12.43 23.33 -35.42
N PRO A 52 -12.12 23.06 -34.14
CA PRO A 52 -10.83 23.43 -33.57
C PRO A 52 -9.73 22.54 -34.16
N ASP A 53 -8.48 22.93 -34.00
CA ASP A 53 -7.37 22.01 -34.25
C ASP A 53 -7.52 20.77 -33.33
N PRO A 54 -7.66 19.54 -33.88
CA PRO A 54 -7.99 18.37 -33.09
C PRO A 54 -6.96 18.03 -32.01
N THR A 55 -5.68 18.25 -32.32
CA THR A 55 -4.57 17.99 -31.40
C THR A 55 -4.57 18.99 -30.25
N GLN A 56 -4.64 20.29 -30.54
CA GLN A 56 -4.69 21.34 -29.50
C GLN A 56 -5.93 21.23 -28.61
N PHE A 57 -7.08 20.80 -29.16
CA PHE A 57 -8.28 20.61 -28.36
C PHE A 57 -8.17 19.38 -27.46
N HIS A 58 -7.62 18.27 -27.96
CA HIS A 58 -7.33 17.08 -27.13
C HIS A 58 -6.33 17.38 -26.01
N GLU A 59 -5.24 18.08 -26.33
CA GLU A 59 -4.25 18.54 -25.36
C GLU A 59 -4.95 19.36 -24.27
N LEU A 60 -5.75 20.35 -24.66
CA LEU A 60 -6.49 21.19 -23.72
C LEU A 60 -7.47 20.40 -22.84
N ILE A 61 -8.21 19.44 -23.39
CA ILE A 61 -9.11 18.58 -22.61
C ILE A 61 -8.31 17.75 -21.61
N THR A 62 -7.27 17.07 -22.09
CA THR A 62 -6.45 16.16 -21.29
C THR A 62 -5.79 16.91 -20.14
N ASP A 63 -5.19 18.06 -20.43
CA ASP A 63 -4.64 18.96 -19.43
C ASP A 63 -5.68 19.45 -18.41
N THR A 64 -6.90 19.75 -18.88
CA THR A 64 -7.98 20.18 -17.99
C THR A 64 -8.41 19.05 -17.05
N ILE A 65 -8.54 17.82 -17.56
CA ILE A 65 -8.85 16.63 -16.75
C ILE A 65 -7.72 16.38 -15.75
N TYR A 66 -6.47 16.53 -16.17
CA TYR A 66 -5.33 16.44 -15.26
C TYR A 66 -5.42 17.50 -14.15
N ASP A 67 -5.62 18.78 -14.48
CA ASP A 67 -5.76 19.85 -13.49
C ASP A 67 -6.94 19.60 -12.51
N LEU A 68 -8.04 19.03 -13.00
CA LEU A 68 -9.25 18.66 -12.23
C LEU A 68 -9.01 17.48 -11.28
N SER A 69 -8.26 16.48 -11.71
CA SER A 69 -7.89 15.32 -10.89
C SER A 69 -7.13 15.74 -9.61
N TRP A 70 -6.49 16.91 -9.66
CA TRP A 70 -5.79 17.52 -8.54
C TRP A 70 -6.64 18.47 -7.69
N ALA A 71 -7.81 18.88 -8.17
CA ALA A 71 -8.64 19.88 -7.50
C ALA A 71 -9.63 19.27 -6.48
N ALA A 72 -9.88 17.97 -6.56
CA ALA A 72 -10.76 17.25 -5.65
C ALA A 72 -10.21 17.28 -4.21
N ALA A 73 -11.07 17.72 -3.27
CA ALA A 73 -10.72 17.86 -1.85
C ALA A 73 -11.38 16.82 -0.95
N GLU A 74 -12.24 15.98 -1.51
CA GLU A 74 -13.03 14.98 -0.80
C GLU A 74 -12.90 13.64 -1.52
N TYR A 75 -12.77 12.54 -0.77
CA TYR A 75 -12.56 11.20 -1.32
C TYR A 75 -13.68 10.77 -2.27
N LYS A 76 -14.93 11.11 -1.94
CA LYS A 76 -16.07 10.79 -2.79
C LYS A 76 -15.87 11.31 -4.22
N THR A 77 -15.51 12.59 -4.37
CA THR A 77 -15.25 13.19 -5.68
C THR A 77 -14.05 12.56 -6.38
N ILE A 78 -13.03 12.14 -5.63
CA ILE A 78 -11.87 11.44 -6.19
C ILE A 78 -12.28 10.07 -6.74
N PHE A 79 -13.13 9.33 -6.03
CA PHE A 79 -13.64 8.04 -6.47
C PHE A 79 -14.55 8.19 -7.69
N ASP A 80 -15.48 9.13 -7.67
CA ASP A 80 -16.36 9.43 -8.81
C ASP A 80 -15.53 9.77 -10.07
N GLN A 81 -14.47 10.58 -9.90
CA GLN A 81 -13.50 10.90 -10.96
C GLN A 81 -12.81 9.66 -11.51
N ALA A 82 -12.32 8.78 -10.64
CA ALA A 82 -11.60 7.58 -11.04
C ALA A 82 -12.53 6.57 -11.73
N PHE A 83 -13.76 6.37 -11.23
CA PHE A 83 -14.73 5.46 -11.81
C PHE A 83 -15.19 5.89 -13.20
N GLU A 84 -15.51 7.18 -13.39
CA GLU A 84 -15.92 7.68 -14.70
C GLU A 84 -14.72 7.83 -15.66
N GLY A 85 -13.57 8.28 -15.15
CA GLY A 85 -12.45 8.72 -15.96
C GLY A 85 -11.51 7.62 -16.43
N THR A 86 -11.30 6.55 -15.65
CA THR A 86 -10.27 5.54 -15.96
C THR A 86 -10.50 4.89 -17.32
N ALA A 87 -11.69 4.35 -17.57
CA ALA A 87 -12.01 3.73 -18.85
C ALA A 87 -11.99 4.75 -20.00
N LYS A 88 -12.51 5.97 -19.80
CA LYS A 88 -12.51 7.02 -20.84
C LYS A 88 -11.10 7.40 -21.29
N ILE A 89 -10.19 7.61 -20.35
CA ILE A 89 -8.78 7.92 -20.64
C ILE A 89 -8.07 6.71 -21.27
N ALA A 90 -8.30 5.49 -20.76
CA ALA A 90 -7.74 4.28 -21.34
C ALA A 90 -8.20 4.07 -22.79
N ARG A 91 -9.46 4.36 -23.10
CA ARG A 91 -9.97 4.37 -24.48
C ARG A 91 -9.27 5.44 -25.30
N ALA A 92 -9.07 6.65 -24.78
CA ALA A 92 -8.43 7.75 -25.52
C ALA A 92 -6.95 7.52 -25.90
N LEU A 93 -6.21 6.64 -25.21
CA LEU A 93 -4.77 6.40 -25.45
C LEU A 93 -4.37 6.20 -26.93
N HIS A 94 -5.20 5.52 -27.73
CA HIS A 94 -4.90 5.23 -29.14
C HIS A 94 -5.01 6.44 -30.08
N ARG A 95 -5.73 7.49 -29.66
CA ARG A 95 -5.98 8.68 -30.49
C ARG A 95 -4.82 9.69 -30.41
N CYS A 96 -3.93 9.51 -29.44
CA CYS A 96 -2.88 10.47 -29.11
C CYS A 96 -1.49 9.83 -29.14
N THR A 97 -1.35 8.66 -29.77
CA THR A 97 -0.05 7.97 -29.88
C THR A 97 0.97 8.75 -30.70
N ASP A 98 0.62 9.84 -31.37
CA ASP A 98 1.61 10.60 -32.14
C ASP A 98 2.20 11.79 -31.35
N ASP A 99 1.59 12.15 -30.21
CA ASP A 99 2.04 13.24 -29.34
C ASP A 99 2.47 12.69 -27.95
N PRO A 100 3.78 12.65 -27.66
CA PRO A 100 4.29 12.05 -26.43
C PRO A 100 3.92 12.83 -25.17
N GLU A 101 3.66 14.15 -25.25
CA GLU A 101 3.27 14.98 -24.10
C GLU A 101 1.81 14.74 -23.70
N ILE A 102 0.92 14.61 -24.70
CA ILE A 102 -0.48 14.25 -24.45
C ILE A 102 -0.55 12.84 -23.85
N LEU A 103 0.18 11.89 -24.41
CA LEU A 103 0.25 10.52 -23.88
C LEU A 103 0.75 10.51 -22.43
N LEU A 104 1.84 11.22 -22.14
CA LEU A 104 2.37 11.34 -20.78
C LEU A 104 1.33 11.89 -19.81
N THR A 105 0.57 12.90 -20.23
CA THR A 105 -0.49 13.48 -19.40
C THR A 105 -1.64 12.49 -19.16
N GLN A 106 -2.02 11.70 -20.16
CA GLN A 106 -3.01 10.62 -20.00
C GLN A 106 -2.54 9.53 -19.03
N LEU A 107 -1.26 9.12 -19.12
CA LEU A 107 -0.66 8.16 -18.19
C LEU A 107 -0.64 8.71 -16.76
N LYS A 108 -0.31 10.01 -16.58
CA LYS A 108 -0.40 10.71 -15.29
C LYS A 108 -1.81 10.68 -14.71
N ILE A 109 -2.85 10.89 -15.52
CA ILE A 109 -4.25 10.81 -15.08
C ILE A 109 -4.60 9.38 -14.63
N LEU A 110 -4.24 8.37 -15.44
CA LEU A 110 -4.53 6.95 -15.15
C LEU A 110 -3.86 6.49 -13.87
N GLN A 111 -2.56 6.74 -13.72
CA GLN A 111 -1.80 6.42 -12.51
C GLN A 111 -2.43 7.07 -11.28
N ARG A 112 -2.83 8.34 -11.40
CA ARG A 112 -3.49 9.05 -10.31
C ARG A 112 -4.83 8.42 -9.96
N TYR A 113 -5.71 8.17 -10.91
CA TYR A 113 -7.01 7.55 -10.63
C TYR A 113 -6.86 6.18 -9.97
N LEU A 114 -6.01 5.31 -10.50
CA LEU A 114 -5.78 3.98 -9.94
C LEU A 114 -5.16 4.05 -8.54
N SER A 115 -4.18 4.92 -8.30
CA SER A 115 -3.56 5.04 -6.97
C SER A 115 -4.52 5.55 -5.91
N LYS A 116 -5.43 6.47 -6.26
CA LYS A 116 -6.40 7.01 -5.30
C LYS A 116 -7.49 6.02 -4.92
N LEU A 117 -7.86 5.10 -5.80
CA LEU A 117 -8.84 4.05 -5.50
C LEU A 117 -8.42 3.15 -4.35
N ASN A 118 -7.13 3.12 -3.99
CA ASN A 118 -6.63 2.27 -2.93
C ASN A 118 -7.19 2.66 -1.55
N ALA A 119 -7.59 3.92 -1.37
CA ALA A 119 -8.26 4.38 -0.14
C ALA A 119 -9.71 3.90 -0.02
N PHE A 120 -10.32 3.37 -1.10
CA PHE A 120 -11.73 3.01 -1.13
C PHE A 120 -12.09 1.96 -0.07
N LYS A 121 -11.32 0.87 -0.02
CA LYS A 121 -11.59 -0.24 0.91
C LYS A 121 -11.49 0.19 2.35
N VAL A 122 -10.48 0.98 2.67
CA VAL A 122 -10.24 1.51 4.02
C VAL A 122 -11.41 2.39 4.49
N LEU A 123 -11.93 3.26 3.61
CA LEU A 123 -12.97 4.21 3.97
C LEU A 123 -14.36 3.59 4.02
N ASN A 124 -14.65 2.66 3.11
CA ASN A 124 -15.97 2.04 2.99
C ASN A 124 -16.04 0.68 3.72
N GLN A 125 -14.92 0.15 4.22
CA GLN A 125 -14.80 -1.17 4.85
C GLN A 125 -15.20 -2.33 3.92
N GLU A 126 -15.28 -2.07 2.61
CA GLU A 126 -15.70 -3.03 1.58
C GLU A 126 -14.75 -2.97 0.38
N PRO A 127 -14.44 -4.11 -0.26
CA PRO A 127 -13.66 -4.11 -1.50
C PRO A 127 -14.41 -3.37 -2.62
N LEU A 128 -13.71 -3.02 -3.70
CA LEU A 128 -14.34 -2.43 -4.87
C LEU A 128 -15.42 -3.39 -5.43
N PRO A 129 -16.65 -2.91 -5.67
CA PRO A 129 -17.70 -3.76 -6.23
C PRO A 129 -17.30 -4.30 -7.62
N SER A 130 -17.65 -5.55 -7.92
CA SER A 130 -17.29 -6.19 -9.19
C SER A 130 -17.79 -5.42 -10.41
N SER A 131 -18.96 -4.79 -10.33
CA SER A 131 -19.50 -3.92 -11.39
C SER A 131 -18.63 -2.68 -11.63
N THR A 132 -18.10 -2.11 -10.56
CA THR A 132 -17.18 -0.97 -10.62
C THR A 132 -15.84 -1.39 -11.21
N LEU A 133 -15.29 -2.53 -10.77
CA LEU A 133 -14.05 -3.07 -11.31
C LEU A 133 -14.15 -3.35 -12.82
N GLN A 134 -15.26 -3.94 -13.28
CA GLN A 134 -15.54 -4.16 -14.70
C GLN A 134 -15.61 -2.82 -15.48
N SER A 135 -16.22 -1.78 -14.89
CA SER A 135 -16.34 -0.47 -15.52
C SER A 135 -15.01 0.26 -15.72
N LEU A 136 -13.94 -0.13 -15.01
CA LEU A 136 -12.61 0.45 -15.17
C LEU A 136 -11.91 -0.03 -16.46
N GLU A 137 -12.37 -1.13 -17.07
CA GLU A 137 -11.83 -1.71 -18.30
C GLU A 137 -10.32 -2.06 -18.24
N LEU A 138 -9.84 -2.51 -17.07
CA LEU A 138 -8.42 -2.82 -16.85
C LEU A 138 -7.83 -3.80 -17.89
N PRO A 139 -8.51 -4.89 -18.33
CA PRO A 139 -7.98 -5.78 -19.37
C PRO A 139 -7.76 -5.10 -20.74
N MET A 140 -8.56 -4.08 -21.07
CA MET A 140 -8.33 -3.28 -22.28
C MET A 140 -7.11 -2.37 -22.07
N LEU A 141 -7.03 -1.71 -20.91
CA LEU A 141 -5.90 -0.86 -20.56
C LEU A 141 -4.58 -1.65 -20.62
N THR A 142 -4.52 -2.85 -20.04
CA THR A 142 -3.32 -3.71 -20.10
C THR A 142 -2.83 -3.93 -21.53
N ARG A 143 -3.74 -4.31 -22.44
CA ARG A 143 -3.39 -4.58 -23.85
C ARG A 143 -2.85 -3.33 -24.55
N LYS A 144 -3.43 -2.16 -24.28
CA LYS A 144 -2.95 -0.88 -24.85
C LYS A 144 -1.56 -0.51 -24.32
N LEU A 145 -1.33 -0.67 -23.02
CA LEU A 145 -0.01 -0.39 -22.44
C LEU A 145 1.05 -1.35 -22.97
N MET A 146 0.72 -2.62 -23.17
CA MET A 146 1.62 -3.58 -23.82
C MET A 146 2.00 -3.14 -25.23
N GLN A 147 1.03 -2.66 -26.03
CA GLN A 147 1.31 -2.16 -27.39
C GLN A 147 2.28 -0.98 -27.38
N LEU A 148 2.14 -0.06 -26.42
CA LEU A 148 3.07 1.07 -26.24
C LEU A 148 4.49 0.59 -25.89
N VAL A 149 4.60 -0.45 -25.07
CA VAL A 149 5.89 -1.02 -24.65
C VAL A 149 6.54 -1.87 -25.74
N ASP A 150 5.73 -2.50 -26.61
CA ASP A 150 6.21 -3.36 -27.69
C ASP A 150 6.97 -2.57 -28.77
N ASN A 151 6.51 -1.34 -29.05
CA ASN A 151 7.15 -0.41 -29.97
C ASN A 151 7.43 0.96 -29.33
N PRO A 152 8.44 1.06 -28.45
CA PRO A 152 8.71 2.28 -27.69
C PRO A 152 9.26 3.44 -28.54
N SER A 153 9.55 3.19 -29.82
CA SER A 153 10.11 4.16 -30.77
C SER A 153 9.05 4.90 -31.59
N ALA A 154 7.77 4.50 -31.53
CA ALA A 154 6.68 5.15 -32.24
C ALA A 154 5.39 5.10 -31.41
N PRO A 155 5.06 6.18 -30.66
CA PRO A 155 5.83 7.44 -30.52
C PRO A 155 7.12 7.24 -29.74
N GLU A 156 8.07 8.16 -29.89
CA GLU A 156 9.22 8.25 -28.98
C GLU A 156 8.70 8.58 -27.57
N LEU A 157 8.67 7.56 -26.71
CA LEU A 157 8.17 7.71 -25.35
C LEU A 157 9.14 8.55 -24.51
N LEU A 158 8.60 9.58 -23.84
CA LEU A 158 9.32 10.29 -22.79
C LEU A 158 9.70 9.33 -21.67
N TRP A 159 10.83 9.60 -21.01
CA TRP A 159 11.31 8.78 -19.89
C TRP A 159 10.22 8.48 -18.87
N GLU A 160 9.54 9.54 -18.41
CA GLU A 160 8.52 9.46 -17.36
C GLU A 160 7.40 8.47 -17.73
N SER A 161 7.07 8.36 -19.02
CA SER A 161 6.04 7.45 -19.52
C SER A 161 6.36 6.00 -19.16
N PHE A 162 7.62 5.57 -19.22
CA PHE A 162 8.00 4.21 -18.84
C PHE A 162 7.76 3.92 -17.35
N GLU A 163 8.05 4.89 -16.47
CA GLU A 163 7.77 4.74 -15.04
C GLU A 163 6.26 4.69 -14.77
N PHE A 164 5.47 5.58 -15.39
CA PHE A 164 4.02 5.57 -15.25
C PHE A 164 3.40 4.27 -15.77
N ILE A 165 3.85 3.76 -16.91
CA ILE A 165 3.39 2.48 -17.46
C ILE A 165 3.67 1.36 -16.44
N ALA A 166 4.91 1.29 -15.93
CA ALA A 166 5.28 0.25 -14.96
C ALA A 166 4.44 0.32 -13.67
N GLU A 167 4.22 1.52 -13.14
CA GLU A 167 3.37 1.74 -11.96
C GLU A 167 1.90 1.38 -12.22
N ILE A 168 1.35 1.74 -13.40
CA ILE A 168 -0.01 1.37 -13.78
C ILE A 168 -0.16 -0.16 -13.85
N PHE A 169 0.83 -0.89 -14.38
CA PHE A 169 0.83 -2.36 -14.35
C PHE A 169 0.81 -2.91 -12.92
N SER A 170 1.57 -2.32 -11.99
CA SER A 170 1.52 -2.70 -10.57
C SER A 170 0.13 -2.49 -9.96
N TRP A 171 -0.57 -1.41 -10.34
CA TRP A 171 -1.94 -1.14 -9.92
C TRP A 171 -2.98 -2.06 -10.56
N ILE A 172 -2.83 -2.39 -11.85
CA ILE A 172 -3.69 -3.37 -12.51
C ILE A 172 -3.54 -4.73 -11.82
N ALA A 173 -2.31 -5.17 -11.56
CA ALA A 173 -2.05 -6.39 -10.80
C ALA A 173 -2.65 -6.33 -9.38
N TYR A 174 -2.70 -5.14 -8.77
CA TYR A 174 -3.27 -4.94 -7.43
C TYR A 174 -4.79 -5.10 -7.40
N TYR A 175 -5.52 -4.60 -8.40
CA TYR A 175 -6.98 -4.61 -8.43
C TYR A 175 -7.60 -5.79 -9.16
N GLN A 176 -6.95 -6.27 -10.24
CA GLN A 176 -7.48 -7.31 -11.11
C GLN A 176 -6.33 -8.08 -11.76
N SER A 177 -5.72 -9.00 -11.00
CA SER A 177 -4.61 -9.85 -11.46
C SER A 177 -4.90 -10.56 -12.79
N GLY A 178 -6.15 -11.01 -13.00
CA GLY A 178 -6.63 -11.63 -14.24
C GLY A 178 -6.41 -10.78 -15.50
N ALA A 179 -6.45 -9.45 -15.39
CA ALA A 179 -6.23 -8.54 -16.52
C ALA A 179 -4.81 -8.64 -17.11
N ILE A 180 -3.86 -9.23 -16.38
CA ILE A 180 -2.49 -9.49 -16.82
C ILE A 180 -2.27 -10.99 -17.09
N LEU A 181 -2.82 -11.87 -16.23
CA LEU A 181 -2.66 -13.32 -16.36
C LEU A 181 -3.35 -13.91 -17.59
N GLU A 182 -4.43 -13.28 -18.06
CA GLU A 182 -5.19 -13.73 -19.25
C GLU A 182 -4.52 -13.33 -20.58
N ILE A 183 -3.41 -12.60 -20.54
CA ILE A 183 -2.65 -12.27 -21.75
C ILE A 183 -2.03 -13.56 -22.31
N PRO A 184 -2.16 -13.82 -23.63
CA PRO A 184 -1.57 -15.00 -24.27
C PRO A 184 -0.07 -15.16 -24.00
N ASP A 185 0.39 -16.41 -24.02
CA ASP A 185 1.80 -16.80 -23.88
C ASP A 185 2.50 -16.30 -22.60
N ASN A 186 1.73 -15.86 -21.59
CA ASN A 186 2.20 -15.21 -20.37
C ASN A 186 3.01 -13.93 -20.66
N GLU A 187 2.73 -13.24 -21.76
CA GLU A 187 3.49 -12.04 -22.12
C GLU A 187 3.43 -10.96 -21.03
N GLY A 188 2.29 -10.80 -20.35
CA GLY A 188 2.14 -9.87 -19.22
C GLY A 188 3.07 -10.19 -18.03
N VAL A 189 3.18 -11.46 -17.65
CA VAL A 189 4.11 -11.91 -16.58
C VAL A 189 5.55 -11.72 -17.02
N SER A 190 5.86 -12.04 -18.29
CA SER A 190 7.20 -11.87 -18.85
C SER A 190 7.63 -10.40 -18.90
N LEU A 191 6.69 -9.48 -19.11
CA LEU A 191 6.93 -8.05 -19.12
C LEU A 191 7.26 -7.54 -17.71
N LEU A 192 6.51 -7.97 -16.68
CA LEU A 192 6.83 -7.63 -15.30
C LEU A 192 8.21 -8.18 -14.87
N ALA A 193 8.58 -9.37 -15.34
CA ALA A 193 9.93 -9.89 -15.15
C ALA A 193 10.99 -9.05 -15.88
N ALA A 194 10.69 -8.52 -17.08
CA ALA A 194 11.57 -7.61 -17.81
C ALA A 194 11.71 -6.24 -17.11
N PHE A 195 10.66 -5.73 -16.44
CA PHE A 195 10.76 -4.53 -15.60
C PHE A 195 11.83 -4.69 -14.51
N MET A 196 11.97 -5.88 -13.91
CA MET A 196 13.03 -6.14 -12.92
C MET A 196 14.45 -6.08 -13.50
N LEU A 197 14.61 -6.07 -14.82
CA LEU A 197 15.89 -5.99 -15.53
C LEU A 197 16.20 -4.59 -16.06
N SER A 198 15.26 -3.65 -15.92
CA SER A 198 15.40 -2.27 -16.39
C SER A 198 16.52 -1.53 -15.68
N SER A 199 17.03 -0.47 -16.30
CA SER A 199 18.03 0.39 -15.70
C SER A 199 17.48 1.34 -14.61
N SER A 200 16.17 1.57 -14.57
CA SER A 200 15.46 2.39 -13.56
C SER A 200 15.11 1.59 -12.31
N MET A 201 15.52 2.07 -11.14
CA MET A 201 15.19 1.45 -9.85
C MET A 201 13.68 1.46 -9.55
N PRO A 202 12.92 2.57 -9.76
CA PRO A 202 11.45 2.57 -9.71
C PRO A 202 10.78 1.52 -10.60
N ILE A 203 11.24 1.34 -11.84
CA ILE A 203 10.66 0.33 -12.75
C ILE A 203 10.97 -1.08 -12.23
N ARG A 204 12.19 -1.33 -11.74
CA ARG A 204 12.54 -2.63 -11.14
C ARG A 204 11.67 -2.96 -9.94
N ALA A 205 11.48 -1.99 -9.05
CA ALA A 205 10.58 -2.13 -7.92
C ALA A 205 9.15 -2.42 -8.40
N SER A 206 8.68 -1.73 -9.46
CA SER A 206 7.33 -1.92 -10.03
C SER A 206 7.15 -3.33 -10.61
N GLY A 207 8.20 -3.90 -11.21
CA GLY A 207 8.24 -5.31 -11.62
C GLY A 207 8.08 -6.27 -10.43
N VAL A 208 8.81 -6.03 -9.33
CA VAL A 208 8.69 -6.81 -8.09
C VAL A 208 7.26 -6.70 -7.53
N MET A 209 6.76 -5.47 -7.37
CA MET A 209 5.43 -5.22 -6.81
C MET A 209 4.31 -5.81 -7.69
N GLY A 210 4.43 -5.68 -9.01
CA GLY A 210 3.47 -6.26 -9.95
C GLY A 210 3.40 -7.78 -9.84
N LEU A 211 4.55 -8.47 -9.82
CA LEU A 211 4.59 -9.92 -9.64
C LEU A 211 4.09 -10.36 -8.25
N LEU A 212 4.37 -9.60 -7.19
CA LEU A 212 3.82 -9.89 -5.85
C LEU A 212 2.30 -9.83 -5.86
N ASN A 213 1.75 -8.76 -6.45
CA ASN A 213 0.30 -8.54 -6.51
C ASN A 213 -0.41 -9.61 -7.36
N LEU A 214 0.19 -10.06 -8.48
CA LEU A 214 -0.37 -11.09 -9.34
C LEU A 214 -0.66 -12.42 -8.62
N TYR A 215 0.16 -12.75 -7.64
CA TYR A 215 0.09 -14.03 -6.91
C TYR A 215 -0.54 -13.87 -5.53
N HIS A 216 -1.15 -12.73 -5.25
CA HIS A 216 -1.92 -12.50 -4.04
C HIS A 216 -3.41 -12.53 -4.35
N ASN A 217 -4.23 -12.97 -3.40
CA ASN A 217 -5.69 -12.88 -3.53
C ASN A 217 -6.11 -11.39 -3.69
N ASP A 218 -6.91 -11.11 -4.72
CA ASP A 218 -7.43 -9.77 -5.08
C ASP A 218 -8.32 -9.15 -3.99
N THR A 219 -8.93 -9.97 -3.13
CA THR A 219 -9.82 -9.53 -2.05
C THR A 219 -9.08 -9.27 -0.71
N ALA A 220 -7.93 -9.90 -0.50
CA ALA A 220 -7.13 -9.85 0.73
C ALA A 220 -6.03 -8.77 0.66
N GLN A 221 -6.41 -7.54 0.35
CA GLN A 221 -5.47 -6.44 0.10
C GLN A 221 -4.64 -5.99 1.32
N GLU A 222 -5.17 -6.11 2.54
CA GLU A 222 -4.59 -5.52 3.77
C GLU A 222 -3.38 -6.29 4.30
N ILE A 223 -3.26 -7.56 3.90
CA ILE A 223 -2.26 -8.49 4.43
C ILE A 223 -1.08 -8.67 3.46
N ARG A 224 -1.11 -7.92 2.35
CA ARG A 224 -0.13 -8.01 1.28
C ARG A 224 1.23 -7.55 1.76
N LEU A 225 2.26 -8.33 1.43
CA LEU A 225 3.63 -7.81 1.46
C LEU A 225 3.74 -6.65 0.46
N CYS A 226 4.44 -5.58 0.82
CA CYS A 226 4.49 -4.36 0.02
C CYS A 226 3.10 -3.73 -0.23
N ASN A 227 2.19 -3.73 0.74
CA ASN A 227 0.87 -3.10 0.58
C ASN A 227 0.99 -1.56 0.46
N PRO A 228 0.56 -0.95 -0.65
CA PRO A 228 0.64 0.50 -0.84
C PRO A 228 -0.19 1.32 0.15
N GLN A 229 -1.18 0.72 0.84
CA GLN A 229 -2.03 1.40 1.81
C GLN A 229 -1.26 1.97 3.01
N HIS A 230 -0.14 1.37 3.40
CA HIS A 230 0.63 1.80 4.58
C HIS A 230 1.51 3.04 4.33
N ILE A 231 1.67 3.45 3.07
CA ILE A 231 2.60 4.52 2.69
C ILE A 231 1.90 5.67 1.96
N LEU A 232 0.68 5.46 1.49
CA LEU A 232 -0.08 6.47 0.77
C LEU A 232 -0.50 7.64 1.68
N HIS A 233 0.36 8.65 1.67
CA HIS A 233 0.08 9.96 2.22
C HIS A 233 -0.72 10.77 1.20
N LEU A 234 -2.06 10.74 1.28
CA LEU A 234 -2.93 11.52 0.40
C LEU A 234 -2.99 12.99 0.84
N GLY A 235 -1.83 13.64 0.95
CA GLY A 235 -1.70 14.96 1.57
C GLY A 235 -1.98 14.90 3.07
N LYS A 236 -2.60 15.93 3.66
CA LYS A 236 -2.93 15.98 5.11
C LYS A 236 -4.11 15.10 5.53
N ILE A 237 -4.52 14.15 4.68
CA ILE A 237 -5.57 13.20 5.01
C ILE A 237 -4.93 12.06 5.80
N GLU A 238 -5.54 11.73 6.95
CA GLU A 238 -5.03 10.68 7.85
C GLU A 238 -4.82 9.37 7.08
N THR A 239 -3.69 8.71 7.33
CA THR A 239 -3.36 7.45 6.67
C THR A 239 -4.36 6.37 7.09
N PRO A 240 -4.63 5.38 6.22
CA PRO A 240 -5.41 4.20 6.56
C PRO A 240 -5.08 3.59 7.92
N ASP A 241 -3.79 3.50 8.26
CA ASP A 241 -3.34 2.96 9.54
C ASP A 241 -3.83 3.80 10.73
N GLN A 242 -3.85 5.13 10.60
CA GLN A 242 -4.40 6.03 11.63
C GLN A 242 -5.92 5.92 11.76
N LEU A 243 -6.63 5.63 10.65
CA LEU A 243 -8.06 5.38 10.67
C LEU A 243 -8.38 4.02 11.31
N ILE A 244 -7.61 2.97 10.98
CA ILE A 244 -7.72 1.63 11.56
C ILE A 244 -7.37 1.66 13.06
N LEU A 245 -6.38 2.45 13.48
CA LEU A 245 -6.04 2.68 14.88
C LEU A 245 -7.17 3.34 15.69
N LYS A 246 -8.05 4.10 15.03
CA LYS A 246 -9.22 4.76 15.64
C LYS A 246 -10.48 3.89 15.64
N LEU A 247 -10.51 2.83 14.85
CA LEU A 247 -11.57 1.84 14.94
C LEU A 247 -11.41 1.10 16.26
N THR A 248 -12.36 1.32 17.17
CA THR A 248 -12.47 0.51 18.38
C THR A 248 -12.67 -0.93 17.92
N PRO A 249 -11.82 -1.91 18.31
CA PRO A 249 -12.10 -3.28 17.97
C PRO A 249 -13.51 -3.63 18.49
N PRO A 250 -14.32 -4.38 17.72
CA PRO A 250 -15.61 -4.84 18.19
C PRO A 250 -15.45 -5.46 19.59
N PRO A 251 -16.41 -5.28 20.50
CA PRO A 251 -16.31 -5.67 21.91
C PRO A 251 -16.29 -7.20 22.14
N LEU A 252 -15.90 -7.99 21.16
CA LEU A 252 -15.73 -9.43 21.25
C LEU A 252 -14.38 -9.74 21.89
N PHE A 253 -14.34 -9.48 23.19
CA PHE A 253 -13.28 -9.88 24.09
C PHE A 253 -13.16 -11.41 24.08
N LEU A 254 -11.97 -11.91 23.71
CA LEU A 254 -11.22 -13.14 24.04
C LEU A 254 -11.92 -14.46 24.45
N ARG A 255 -13.18 -14.50 24.86
CA ARG A 255 -13.75 -15.62 25.60
C ARG A 255 -14.35 -16.74 24.74
N CYS A 256 -14.48 -16.58 23.43
CA CYS A 256 -15.03 -17.60 22.52
C CYS A 256 -14.62 -17.35 21.05
N MET A 257 -13.31 -17.26 20.76
CA MET A 257 -12.82 -17.08 19.38
C MET A 257 -13.16 -18.27 18.47
N SER A 258 -13.27 -19.46 19.05
CA SER A 258 -13.83 -20.67 18.43
C SER A 258 -15.27 -20.52 17.92
N LYS A 259 -16.12 -19.80 18.67
CA LYS A 259 -17.52 -19.55 18.28
C LYS A 259 -17.64 -18.43 17.26
N PHE A 260 -16.71 -17.48 17.27
CA PHE A 260 -16.70 -16.37 16.33
C PHE A 260 -16.32 -16.83 14.91
N ILE A 261 -15.30 -17.69 14.81
CA ILE A 261 -14.91 -18.33 13.53
C ILE A 261 -16.06 -19.17 12.96
N ARG A 262 -16.83 -19.87 13.80
CA ARG A 262 -18.06 -20.59 13.38
C ARG A 262 -19.17 -19.68 12.86
N ALA A 263 -19.31 -18.47 13.40
CA ALA A 263 -20.40 -17.56 13.05
C ALA A 263 -20.13 -16.76 11.77
N GLU A 264 -18.88 -16.34 11.54
CA GLU A 264 -18.49 -15.50 10.39
C GLU A 264 -18.12 -16.30 9.12
N LEU A 265 -17.59 -17.53 9.25
CA LEU A 265 -17.23 -18.34 8.07
C LEU A 265 -18.43 -18.93 7.32
N GLY A 266 -19.65 -18.74 7.84
CA GLY A 266 -20.85 -19.39 7.33
C GLY A 266 -20.77 -20.92 7.49
N ASP A 267 -21.88 -21.54 7.83
CA ASP A 267 -22.00 -22.99 7.68
C ASP A 267 -21.87 -23.34 6.20
N ASN A 268 -20.64 -23.59 5.74
CA ASN A 268 -20.39 -24.55 4.69
C ASN A 268 -19.60 -25.69 5.32
N PRO A 269 -20.27 -26.81 5.62
CA PRO A 269 -19.66 -27.87 6.39
C PRO A 269 -18.51 -28.44 5.55
N LEU A 270 -17.30 -28.38 6.08
CA LEU A 270 -16.36 -29.48 5.87
C LEU A 270 -17.08 -30.74 6.36
N ARG A 271 -17.86 -31.35 5.45
CA ARG A 271 -18.71 -32.53 5.62
C ARG A 271 -19.32 -32.68 7.02
N LYS A 272 -20.65 -32.50 7.10
CA LYS A 272 -21.45 -33.14 8.16
C LYS A 272 -21.07 -34.63 8.21
N SER A 273 -20.16 -35.00 9.10
CA SER A 273 -20.15 -36.32 9.70
C SER A 273 -21.31 -36.26 10.68
N GLU A 274 -22.40 -36.90 10.31
CA GLU A 274 -23.43 -37.29 11.24
C GLU A 274 -22.79 -38.17 12.32
N SER A 275 -22.39 -37.55 13.41
CA SER A 275 -22.32 -38.21 14.71
C SER A 275 -22.46 -37.16 15.80
N ASP A 276 -23.67 -37.08 16.34
CA ASP A 276 -23.94 -36.74 17.75
C ASP A 276 -23.28 -37.79 18.66
N GLU A 277 -21.96 -37.93 18.54
CA GLU A 277 -21.14 -38.66 19.50
C GLU A 277 -20.37 -37.60 20.26
N THR A 278 -20.67 -37.50 21.55
CA THR A 278 -19.82 -36.88 22.58
C THR A 278 -18.36 -37.03 22.18
N THR A 279 -17.72 -35.95 21.73
CA THR A 279 -16.33 -35.94 21.32
C THR A 279 -15.50 -36.17 22.58
N THR A 280 -15.31 -37.44 22.91
CA THR A 280 -14.42 -37.87 23.97
C THR A 280 -13.03 -37.44 23.53
N LEU A 281 -12.44 -36.50 24.29
CA LEU A 281 -11.02 -36.19 24.18
C LEU A 281 -10.25 -37.53 24.14
N PRO A 282 -9.21 -37.66 23.29
CA PRO A 282 -8.48 -38.92 23.18
C PRO A 282 -8.08 -39.42 24.57
N ASN A 283 -8.25 -40.71 24.85
CA ASN A 283 -8.09 -41.31 26.19
C ASN A 283 -6.67 -41.12 26.82
N ALA A 284 -5.70 -40.56 26.09
CA ALA A 284 -4.35 -40.23 26.53
C ALA A 284 -3.96 -38.75 26.29
N PHE A 285 -4.93 -37.87 26.01
CA PHE A 285 -4.68 -36.45 25.78
C PHE A 285 -4.55 -35.72 27.12
N ASP A 286 -3.33 -35.27 27.46
CA ASP A 286 -3.09 -34.34 28.57
C ASP A 286 -3.18 -32.89 28.05
N PRO A 287 -4.26 -32.14 28.36
CA PRO A 287 -4.43 -30.78 27.87
C PRO A 287 -3.37 -29.82 28.43
N TYR A 288 -2.89 -30.04 29.66
CA TYR A 288 -1.94 -29.14 30.30
C TYR A 288 -0.54 -29.31 29.69
N GLU A 289 -0.04 -30.54 29.60
CA GLU A 289 1.28 -30.82 28.99
C GLU A 289 1.29 -30.43 27.51
N THR A 290 0.20 -30.70 26.79
CA THR A 290 0.06 -30.30 25.38
C THR A 290 0.06 -28.78 25.23
N ALA A 291 -0.64 -28.04 26.09
CA ALA A 291 -0.63 -26.59 26.08
C ALA A 291 0.76 -26.01 26.29
N LEU A 292 1.53 -26.55 27.24
CA LEU A 292 2.91 -26.14 27.47
C LEU A 292 3.82 -26.44 26.28
N ARG A 293 3.61 -27.55 25.54
CA ARG A 293 4.35 -27.85 24.31
C ARG A 293 4.06 -26.85 23.19
N VAL A 294 2.83 -26.36 23.07
CA VAL A 294 2.49 -25.27 22.12
C VAL A 294 3.21 -23.99 22.52
N VAL A 295 3.12 -23.61 23.79
CA VAL A 295 3.74 -22.38 24.30
C VAL A 295 5.26 -22.42 24.17
N ASP A 296 5.89 -23.57 24.45
CA ASP A 296 7.33 -23.79 24.22
C ASP A 296 7.70 -23.57 22.74
N PHE A 297 6.91 -24.11 21.81
CA PHE A 297 7.15 -23.92 20.37
C PHE A 297 6.99 -22.45 19.95
N GLU A 298 5.99 -21.74 20.47
CA GLU A 298 5.77 -20.32 20.16
C GLU A 298 6.91 -19.43 20.66
N LEU A 299 7.49 -19.76 21.83
CA LEU A 299 8.56 -18.97 22.45
C LEU A 299 9.96 -19.35 21.94
N ASN A 300 10.20 -20.64 21.72
CA ASN A 300 11.54 -21.18 21.44
C ASN A 300 11.70 -21.69 20.01
N GLY A 301 10.61 -21.79 19.24
CA GLY A 301 10.64 -22.12 17.83
C GLY A 301 10.80 -23.62 17.52
N PRO A 302 11.12 -23.94 16.26
CA PRO A 302 11.30 -25.32 15.80
C PRO A 302 12.57 -25.96 16.37
N ARG A 303 12.54 -27.28 16.62
CA ARG A 303 13.70 -28.05 17.12
C ARG A 303 14.63 -28.53 16.02
N SER A 304 14.16 -28.55 14.77
CA SER A 304 14.92 -28.90 13.58
C SER A 304 14.54 -28.01 12.41
N SER A 305 15.38 -27.97 11.37
CA SER A 305 15.07 -27.21 10.15
C SER A 305 13.77 -27.70 9.49
N ASP A 306 13.47 -29.00 9.55
CA ASP A 306 12.25 -29.58 8.98
C ASP A 306 10.98 -29.02 9.62
N GLU A 307 10.99 -28.81 10.94
CA GLU A 307 9.86 -28.22 11.68
C GLU A 307 9.62 -26.73 11.35
N SER A 308 10.56 -26.08 10.66
CA SER A 308 10.36 -24.70 10.18
C SER A 308 9.48 -24.63 8.92
N PHE A 309 9.38 -25.71 8.15
CA PHE A 309 8.59 -25.76 6.92
C PHE A 309 7.13 -26.10 7.18
N VAL A 310 6.88 -27.03 8.11
CA VAL A 310 5.54 -27.51 8.45
C VAL A 310 5.38 -27.51 9.97
N TYR A 311 4.25 -26.97 10.44
CA TYR A 311 3.93 -26.96 11.86
C TYR A 311 3.96 -28.41 12.41
N PRO A 312 4.75 -28.70 13.47
CA PRO A 312 5.01 -30.07 13.90
C PRO A 312 3.85 -30.64 14.74
N LYS A 313 2.69 -30.80 14.08
CA LYS A 313 1.41 -31.23 14.67
C LYS A 313 1.57 -32.48 15.51
N VAL A 314 2.22 -33.52 14.98
CA VAL A 314 2.38 -34.82 15.65
C VAL A 314 3.19 -34.68 16.95
N ARG A 315 4.25 -33.87 16.97
CA ARG A 315 5.07 -33.68 18.18
C ARG A 315 4.33 -32.85 19.24
N ILE A 316 3.61 -31.82 18.81
CA ILE A 316 2.98 -30.86 19.71
C ILE A 316 1.63 -31.38 20.22
N LEU A 317 0.77 -31.85 19.32
CA LEU A 317 -0.60 -32.28 19.61
C LEU A 317 -0.77 -33.80 19.73
N GLY A 318 0.21 -34.60 19.26
CA GLY A 318 0.02 -36.04 19.13
C GLY A 318 -1.08 -36.37 18.12
N ASP A 319 -1.98 -37.25 18.53
CA ASP A 319 -3.15 -37.66 17.75
C ASP A 319 -4.35 -36.69 17.88
N ALA A 320 -4.22 -35.63 18.68
CA ALA A 320 -5.31 -34.68 18.87
C ALA A 320 -5.60 -33.88 17.57
N GLU A 321 -6.88 -33.72 17.29
CA GLU A 321 -7.33 -32.90 16.16
C GLU A 321 -7.23 -31.41 16.48
N HIS A 322 -7.15 -30.60 15.42
CA HIS A 322 -7.12 -29.14 15.54
C HIS A 322 -8.55 -28.61 15.65
N THR A 323 -9.24 -28.95 16.74
CA THR A 323 -10.61 -28.54 17.01
C THR A 323 -10.68 -27.49 18.11
N PRO A 324 -11.67 -26.59 18.07
CA PRO A 324 -11.98 -25.68 19.16
C PRO A 324 -12.04 -26.33 20.55
N GLU A 325 -12.63 -27.51 20.65
CA GLU A 325 -12.86 -28.21 21.91
C GLU A 325 -11.54 -28.64 22.57
N VAL A 326 -10.56 -29.08 21.75
CA VAL A 326 -9.21 -29.41 22.21
C VAL A 326 -8.50 -28.16 22.74
N TRP A 327 -8.67 -27.03 22.06
CA TRP A 327 -8.05 -25.75 22.44
C TRP A 327 -8.67 -25.16 23.71
N ASP A 328 -9.99 -25.19 23.84
CA ASP A 328 -10.72 -24.74 25.02
C ASP A 328 -10.30 -25.59 26.25
N ALA A 329 -10.09 -26.90 26.08
CA ALA A 329 -9.59 -27.77 27.14
C ALA A 329 -8.15 -27.42 27.57
N MET A 330 -7.26 -27.13 26.62
CA MET A 330 -5.88 -26.69 26.88
C MET A 330 -5.84 -25.34 27.60
N GLU A 331 -6.66 -24.37 27.17
CA GLU A 331 -6.75 -23.06 27.81
C GLU A 331 -7.29 -23.18 29.25
N ALA A 332 -8.36 -23.97 29.45
CA ALA A 332 -8.92 -24.22 30.78
C ALA A 332 -7.91 -24.90 31.71
N ALA A 333 -7.11 -25.84 31.19
CA ALA A 333 -6.08 -26.51 31.96
C ALA A 333 -4.93 -25.57 32.37
N LEU A 334 -4.49 -24.66 31.49
CA LEU A 334 -3.49 -23.64 31.88
C LEU A 334 -4.04 -22.70 32.96
N LYS A 335 -5.27 -22.23 32.80
CA LYS A 335 -5.91 -21.33 33.78
C LYS A 335 -6.14 -22.00 35.13
N SER A 336 -6.47 -23.29 35.17
CA SER A 336 -6.63 -24.02 36.44
C SER A 336 -5.31 -24.23 37.20
N HIS A 337 -4.17 -24.05 36.53
CA HIS A 337 -2.82 -24.09 37.11
C HIS A 337 -2.21 -22.69 37.27
N ASP A 338 -3.02 -21.63 37.26
CA ASP A 338 -2.58 -20.22 37.40
C ASP A 338 -1.57 -19.76 36.32
N LYS A 339 -1.63 -20.35 35.11
CA LYS A 339 -0.77 -20.03 33.97
C LYS A 339 -1.43 -19.07 32.97
N GLU A 340 -1.84 -17.89 33.44
CA GLU A 340 -2.56 -16.90 32.60
C GLU A 340 -1.74 -16.40 31.41
N TYR A 341 -0.43 -16.20 31.60
CA TYR A 341 0.47 -15.74 30.55
C TYR A 341 0.57 -16.75 29.39
N GLU A 342 0.78 -18.02 29.73
CA GLU A 342 0.84 -19.12 28.78
C GLU A 342 -0.52 -19.34 28.09
N ALA A 343 -1.64 -19.14 28.80
CA ALA A 343 -2.98 -19.21 28.21
C ALA A 343 -3.19 -18.11 27.16
N ASP A 344 -2.73 -16.89 27.43
CA ASP A 344 -2.76 -15.80 26.45
C ASP A 344 -1.90 -16.14 25.22
N ILE A 345 -0.71 -16.75 25.38
CA ILE A 345 0.13 -17.21 24.25
C ILE A 345 -0.58 -18.30 23.43
N LEU A 346 -1.16 -19.30 24.09
CA LEU A 346 -1.87 -20.41 23.42
C LEU A 346 -2.97 -19.88 22.49
N ASN A 347 -3.71 -18.86 22.94
CA ASN A 347 -4.76 -18.22 22.14
C ASN A 347 -4.23 -17.57 20.85
N PHE A 348 -3.01 -17.02 20.85
CA PHE A 348 -2.38 -16.52 19.62
C PHE A 348 -1.99 -17.63 18.67
N SER A 349 -1.41 -18.72 19.19
CA SER A 349 -1.00 -19.86 18.37
C SER A 349 -2.16 -20.40 17.53
N PHE A 350 -3.35 -20.51 18.13
CA PHE A 350 -4.57 -20.89 17.42
C PHE A 350 -4.87 -19.96 16.24
N LEU A 351 -4.82 -18.64 16.44
CA LEU A 351 -5.11 -17.65 15.40
C LEU A 351 -4.09 -17.70 14.27
N LEU A 352 -2.81 -17.85 14.62
CA LEU A 352 -1.74 -17.96 13.64
C LEU A 352 -1.87 -19.24 12.82
N LEU A 353 -2.28 -20.36 13.44
CA LEU A 353 -2.59 -21.62 12.75
C LEU A 353 -3.84 -21.50 11.87
N SER A 354 -4.93 -20.92 12.37
CA SER A 354 -6.14 -20.65 11.57
C SER A 354 -5.81 -19.77 10.36
N ARG A 355 -4.94 -18.77 10.51
CA ARG A 355 -4.49 -17.92 9.41
C ARG A 355 -3.75 -18.72 8.34
N ARG A 356 -2.91 -19.69 8.73
CA ARG A 356 -2.23 -20.59 7.80
C ARG A 356 -3.21 -21.46 7.04
N ILE A 357 -4.24 -21.98 7.71
CA ILE A 357 -5.27 -22.85 7.09
C ILE A 357 -6.13 -22.06 6.09
N LEU A 358 -6.58 -20.85 6.45
CA LEU A 358 -7.44 -20.02 5.60
C LEU A 358 -6.76 -19.57 4.30
N ARG A 359 -5.42 -19.51 4.26
CA ARG A 359 -4.68 -19.16 3.03
C ARG A 359 -4.82 -20.17 1.90
N PHE A 360 -5.32 -21.38 2.17
CA PHE A 360 -5.54 -22.41 1.16
C PHE A 360 -6.90 -22.31 0.46
N ASP A 361 -7.82 -21.45 0.92
CA ASP A 361 -9.13 -21.30 0.31
C ASP A 361 -9.15 -20.17 -0.73
N VAL A 362 -9.75 -20.42 -1.90
CA VAL A 362 -9.68 -19.56 -3.09
C VAL A 362 -10.52 -18.27 -2.90
N SER A 363 -11.46 -18.28 -1.95
CA SER A 363 -12.31 -17.13 -1.60
C SER A 363 -12.54 -17.10 -0.10
N ASP A 364 -11.68 -16.39 0.64
CA ASP A 364 -11.81 -16.24 2.10
C ASP A 364 -12.91 -15.26 2.52
N GLY A 365 -13.57 -14.58 1.56
CA GLY A 365 -14.61 -13.58 1.87
C GLY A 365 -14.12 -12.41 2.73
N GLY A 366 -12.81 -12.20 2.84
CA GLY A 366 -12.21 -11.24 3.76
C GLY A 366 -11.92 -11.77 5.18
N ALA A 367 -12.15 -13.06 5.46
CA ALA A 367 -11.91 -13.68 6.76
C ALA A 367 -10.46 -13.51 7.24
N ILE A 368 -9.46 -13.54 6.33
CA ILE A 368 -8.06 -13.34 6.74
C ILE A 368 -7.82 -11.90 7.21
N ASN A 369 -8.51 -10.90 6.65
CA ASN A 369 -8.40 -9.51 7.12
C ASN A 369 -8.97 -9.37 8.53
N VAL A 370 -10.17 -9.93 8.78
CA VAL A 370 -10.80 -9.95 10.10
C VAL A 370 -9.90 -10.65 11.13
N LEU A 371 -9.30 -11.78 10.75
CA LEU A 371 -8.40 -12.52 11.62
C LEU A 371 -7.15 -11.72 11.95
N ASN A 372 -6.53 -11.06 10.97
CA ASN A 372 -5.36 -10.20 11.22
C ASN A 372 -5.72 -9.00 12.10
N ALA A 373 -6.85 -8.32 11.87
CA ALA A 373 -7.33 -7.25 12.74
C ALA A 373 -7.56 -7.74 14.18
N THR A 374 -8.05 -8.97 14.33
CA THR A 374 -8.26 -9.63 15.63
C THR A 374 -6.94 -9.90 16.35
N ILE A 375 -5.94 -10.47 15.65
CA ILE A 375 -4.59 -10.68 16.18
C ILE A 375 -4.00 -9.35 16.68
N GLN A 376 -4.11 -8.30 15.87
CA GLN A 376 -3.61 -6.96 16.21
C GLN A 376 -4.30 -6.36 17.43
N GLY A 377 -5.63 -6.45 17.51
CA GLY A 377 -6.40 -5.98 18.65
C GLY A 377 -6.08 -6.75 19.94
N ALA A 378 -6.01 -8.07 19.85
CA ALA A 378 -5.65 -8.94 20.97
C ALA A 378 -4.23 -8.64 21.47
N ALA A 379 -3.29 -8.38 20.56
CA ALA A 379 -1.89 -8.19 20.94
C ALA A 379 -1.72 -6.91 21.75
N ARG A 380 -2.44 -5.83 21.41
CA ARG A 380 -2.46 -4.59 22.20
C ARG A 380 -3.04 -4.78 23.59
N ILE A 381 -4.06 -5.63 23.75
CA ILE A 381 -4.63 -5.96 25.06
C ILE A 381 -3.59 -6.71 25.89
N CYS A 382 -2.94 -7.71 25.29
CA CYS A 382 -1.93 -8.52 25.96
C CYS A 382 -0.68 -7.71 26.31
N ILE A 383 -0.24 -6.77 25.46
CA ILE A 383 0.86 -5.83 25.78
C ILE A 383 0.51 -4.96 27.01
N LYS A 384 -0.75 -4.56 27.19
CA LYS A 384 -1.13 -3.80 28.40
C LYS A 384 -1.06 -4.66 29.68
N ARG A 385 -1.36 -5.96 29.56
CA ARG A 385 -1.33 -6.91 30.67
C ARG A 385 0.11 -7.40 30.96
N TRP A 386 0.88 -7.63 29.91
CA TRP A 386 2.22 -8.23 29.92
C TRP A 386 3.21 -7.31 29.16
N PRO A 387 3.47 -6.09 29.64
CA PRO A 387 4.22 -5.07 28.90
C PRO A 387 5.67 -5.46 28.57
N ASP A 388 6.24 -6.33 29.40
CA ASP A 388 7.62 -6.78 29.27
C ASP A 388 7.77 -7.96 28.32
N SER A 389 6.67 -8.61 27.89
CA SER A 389 6.73 -9.81 27.05
C SER A 389 6.97 -9.48 25.57
N CYS A 390 8.15 -9.90 25.08
CA CYS A 390 8.51 -9.82 23.67
C CYS A 390 7.54 -10.55 22.74
N TYR A 391 6.88 -11.62 23.19
CA TYR A 391 5.97 -12.41 22.34
C TYR A 391 4.79 -11.57 21.84
N PHE A 392 4.12 -10.83 22.73
CA PHE A 392 2.97 -10.02 22.33
C PHE A 392 3.36 -8.81 21.49
N HIS A 393 4.56 -8.25 21.71
CA HIS A 393 5.11 -7.23 20.81
C HIS A 393 5.40 -7.80 19.43
N TYR A 394 5.96 -9.01 19.34
CA TYR A 394 6.15 -9.70 18.06
C TYR A 394 4.82 -9.98 17.35
N ALA A 395 3.82 -10.53 18.05
CA ALA A 395 2.50 -10.81 17.48
C ALA A 395 1.82 -9.52 16.96
N TRP A 396 2.05 -8.39 17.64
CA TRP A 396 1.58 -7.09 17.19
C TRP A 396 2.37 -6.54 15.99
N LEU A 397 3.69 -6.77 15.92
CA LEU A 397 4.56 -6.28 14.85
C LEU A 397 4.49 -7.10 13.56
N GLN A 398 4.06 -8.36 13.65
CA GLN A 398 4.03 -9.28 12.52
C GLN A 398 3.21 -8.71 11.35
N SER A 399 3.80 -8.73 10.14
CA SER A 399 3.16 -8.23 8.90
C SER A 399 2.76 -6.75 8.94
N GLN A 400 3.35 -5.94 9.83
CA GLN A 400 3.18 -4.49 9.83
C GLN A 400 4.28 -3.81 9.01
N ILE A 401 3.93 -2.72 8.32
CA ILE A 401 4.85 -1.92 7.50
C ILE A 401 4.87 -0.49 8.03
N GLY A 402 6.06 0.08 8.19
CA GLY A 402 6.22 1.44 8.72
C GLY A 402 7.48 1.58 9.58
N ALA A 403 8.04 2.79 9.58
CA ALA A 403 9.29 3.11 10.28
C ALA A 403 9.15 2.98 11.80
N GLU A 404 7.97 3.29 12.35
CA GLU A 404 7.66 3.14 13.77
C GLU A 404 7.75 1.69 14.25
N TYR A 405 7.44 0.72 13.38
CA TYR A 405 7.50 -0.69 13.72
C TYR A 405 8.94 -1.19 13.74
N VAL A 406 9.81 -0.68 12.85
CA VAL A 406 11.24 -0.96 12.86
C VAL A 406 11.90 -0.44 14.13
N VAL A 407 11.59 0.80 14.53
CA VAL A 407 12.08 1.36 15.80
C VAL A 407 11.66 0.51 16.99
N ARG A 408 10.40 0.04 17.00
CA ARG A 408 9.92 -0.82 18.09
C ARG A 408 10.59 -2.19 18.10
N VAL A 409 10.90 -2.77 16.94
CA VAL A 409 11.72 -3.99 16.88
C VAL A 409 13.04 -3.77 17.63
N ASP A 410 13.74 -2.69 17.32
CA ASP A 410 15.04 -2.37 17.93
C ASP A 410 14.91 -2.21 19.46
N GLU A 411 13.80 -1.63 19.95
CA GLU A 411 13.51 -1.51 21.39
C GLU A 411 13.24 -2.85 22.11
N GLN A 412 12.79 -3.89 21.40
CA GLN A 412 12.40 -5.18 22.00
C GLN A 412 13.54 -6.21 22.02
N VAL A 413 14.49 -6.14 21.10
CA VAL A 413 15.52 -7.18 20.89
C VAL A 413 16.43 -7.40 22.11
N ASP A 414 16.63 -6.35 22.90
CA ASP A 414 17.51 -6.35 24.10
C ASP A 414 16.77 -6.73 25.40
N ARG A 415 15.47 -7.02 25.33
CA ARG A 415 14.70 -7.33 26.53
C ARG A 415 14.97 -8.74 27.07
N PRO A 416 14.89 -8.94 28.41
CA PRO A 416 15.14 -10.24 29.02
C PRO A 416 14.23 -11.38 28.54
N SER A 417 12.97 -11.08 28.20
CA SER A 417 12.03 -12.08 27.69
C SER A 417 12.26 -12.45 26.22
N CYS A 418 13.19 -11.79 25.52
CA CYS A 418 13.47 -12.05 24.13
C CYS A 418 14.32 -13.32 23.99
N THR A 419 13.67 -14.44 23.71
CA THR A 419 14.36 -15.69 23.38
C THR A 419 15.19 -15.51 22.09
N PRO A 420 16.19 -16.38 21.83
CA PRO A 420 16.92 -16.35 20.57
C PRO A 420 16.01 -16.47 19.34
N TYR A 421 14.96 -17.30 19.44
CA TYR A 421 13.95 -17.45 18.39
C TYR A 421 13.17 -16.15 18.14
N LEU A 422 12.66 -15.51 19.19
CA LEU A 422 11.94 -14.24 19.05
C LEU A 422 12.85 -13.11 18.53
N ARG A 423 14.12 -13.10 18.94
CA ARG A 423 15.12 -12.15 18.43
C ARG A 423 15.29 -12.28 16.92
N PHE A 424 15.39 -13.52 16.43
CA PHE A 424 15.41 -13.77 15.00
C PHE A 424 14.10 -13.32 14.32
N LYS A 425 12.94 -13.70 14.87
CA LYS A 425 11.66 -13.33 14.28
C LYS A 425 11.49 -11.82 14.18
N PHE A 426 11.95 -11.06 15.16
CA PHE A 426 12.05 -9.60 15.07
C PHE A 426 12.95 -9.12 13.93
N ALA A 427 14.17 -9.67 13.81
CA ALA A 427 15.08 -9.31 12.73
C ALA A 427 14.51 -9.65 11.34
N PHE A 428 13.83 -10.80 11.22
CA PHE A 428 13.14 -11.24 10.01
C PHE A 428 11.99 -10.29 9.62
N GLU A 429 11.12 -9.94 10.56
CA GLU A 429 10.01 -8.99 10.32
C GLU A 429 10.54 -7.58 10.00
N ALA A 430 11.63 -7.13 10.65
CA ALA A 430 12.27 -5.87 10.32
C ALA A 430 12.81 -5.86 8.88
N ALA A 431 13.46 -6.95 8.45
CA ALA A 431 13.93 -7.09 7.07
C ALA A 431 12.78 -7.05 6.05
N LEU A 432 11.68 -7.77 6.31
CA LEU A 432 10.48 -7.74 5.47
C LEU A 432 9.84 -6.34 5.41
N ASN A 433 9.75 -5.66 6.55
CA ASN A 433 9.17 -4.32 6.65
C ASN A 433 10.00 -3.29 5.86
N VAL A 434 11.31 -3.23 6.12
CA VAL A 434 12.20 -2.28 5.43
C VAL A 434 12.25 -2.55 3.91
N PHE A 435 12.31 -3.82 3.50
CA PHE A 435 12.16 -4.20 2.09
C PHE A 435 10.83 -3.70 1.51
N SER A 436 9.73 -3.93 2.23
CA SER A 436 8.40 -3.49 1.78
C SER A 436 8.30 -1.98 1.66
N MET A 437 8.87 -1.23 2.62
CA MET A 437 8.92 0.23 2.57
C MET A 437 9.71 0.71 1.36
N GLY A 438 10.86 0.10 1.09
CA GLY A 438 11.68 0.41 -0.08
C GLY A 438 10.94 0.20 -1.39
N ILE A 439 10.35 -1.00 -1.59
CA ILE A 439 9.58 -1.30 -2.80
C ILE A 439 8.39 -0.34 -2.95
N VAL A 440 7.54 -0.21 -1.93
CA VAL A 440 6.33 0.63 -2.03
C VAL A 440 6.68 2.09 -2.32
N ARG A 441 7.69 2.66 -1.65
CA ARG A 441 8.13 4.06 -1.87
C ARG A 441 8.73 4.30 -3.25
N LEU A 442 9.35 3.28 -3.85
CA LEU A 442 9.90 3.35 -5.21
C LEU A 442 8.81 3.21 -6.28
N CYS A 443 7.79 2.39 -6.03
CA CYS A 443 6.73 2.07 -6.99
C CYS A 443 5.57 3.04 -6.96
N VAL A 444 5.09 3.35 -5.76
CA VAL A 444 3.78 3.97 -5.54
C VAL A 444 4.01 5.30 -4.89
N ASP A 445 3.54 6.35 -5.56
CA ASP A 445 3.70 7.68 -5.02
C ASP A 445 2.45 8.53 -4.93
N ALA A 446 2.46 9.33 -3.86
CA ALA A 446 1.51 10.39 -3.63
C ALA A 446 1.98 11.66 -4.34
N ASP A 447 1.77 11.71 -5.64
CA ASP A 447 1.53 12.90 -6.47
C ASP A 447 2.48 14.13 -6.29
N ALA A 448 2.48 14.79 -5.13
CA ALA A 448 3.23 16.02 -4.86
C ALA A 448 4.62 15.82 -4.23
N VAL A 449 4.97 14.58 -3.88
CA VAL A 449 6.23 14.23 -3.19
C VAL A 449 6.92 13.03 -3.84
N ARG A 450 6.67 12.82 -5.14
CA ARG A 450 7.15 11.68 -5.90
C ARG A 450 8.66 11.48 -5.82
N PHE A 451 9.41 12.52 -6.14
CA PHE A 451 10.86 12.40 -6.15
C PHE A 451 11.43 12.21 -4.75
N ARG A 452 10.82 12.84 -3.73
CA ARG A 452 11.20 12.64 -2.33
C ARG A 452 10.92 11.21 -1.86
N SER A 453 9.77 10.66 -2.19
CA SER A 453 9.39 9.31 -1.77
C SER A 453 10.25 8.26 -2.47
N GLN A 454 10.58 8.44 -3.76
CA GLN A 454 11.59 7.62 -4.44
C GLN A 454 12.97 7.66 -3.74
N LEU A 455 13.45 8.82 -3.29
CA LEU A 455 14.71 8.90 -2.51
C LEU A 455 14.63 8.11 -1.21
N PHE A 456 13.55 8.27 -0.44
CA PHE A 456 13.36 7.45 0.77
C PHE A 456 13.29 5.96 0.43
N GLY A 457 12.67 5.60 -0.69
CA GLY A 457 12.66 4.23 -1.17
C GLY A 457 14.06 3.67 -1.44
N GLU A 458 14.96 4.47 -2.04
CA GLU A 458 16.36 4.09 -2.22
C GLU A 458 17.11 3.93 -0.90
N GLU A 459 16.86 4.80 0.07
CA GLU A 459 17.44 4.70 1.42
C GLU A 459 16.97 3.42 2.12
N TYR A 460 15.66 3.14 2.11
CA TYR A 460 15.11 1.90 2.67
C TYR A 460 15.61 0.65 1.96
N MET A 461 15.80 0.67 0.64
CA MET A 461 16.36 -0.49 -0.07
C MET A 461 17.82 -0.75 0.28
N LYS A 462 18.60 0.28 0.66
CA LYS A 462 19.96 0.08 1.22
C LYS A 462 19.89 -0.47 2.63
N GLU A 463 19.01 0.08 3.46
CA GLU A 463 18.79 -0.44 4.82
C GLU A 463 18.28 -1.90 4.80
N ALA A 464 17.47 -2.28 3.80
CA ALA A 464 17.00 -3.65 3.63
C ALA A 464 18.16 -4.64 3.48
N ASP A 465 19.19 -4.30 2.69
CA ASP A 465 20.40 -5.13 2.56
C ASP A 465 21.08 -5.36 3.93
N GLU A 466 21.17 -4.33 4.77
CA GLU A 466 21.77 -4.39 6.11
C GLU A 466 20.93 -5.20 7.09
N ARG A 467 19.60 -5.01 7.09
CA ARG A 467 18.66 -5.73 7.95
C ARG A 467 18.58 -7.21 7.58
N ILE A 468 18.60 -7.54 6.28
CA ILE A 468 18.66 -8.92 5.79
C ILE A 468 19.97 -9.59 6.24
N ALA A 469 21.11 -8.91 6.11
CA ALA A 469 22.40 -9.42 6.58
C ALA A 469 22.41 -9.67 8.10
N THR A 470 21.79 -8.77 8.87
CA THR A 470 21.62 -8.94 10.32
C THR A 470 20.76 -10.16 10.66
N ALA A 471 19.65 -10.37 9.95
CA ALA A 471 18.80 -11.54 10.14
C ALA A 471 19.54 -12.86 9.82
N PHE A 472 20.35 -12.88 8.76
CA PHE A 472 21.21 -14.03 8.44
C PHE A 472 22.25 -14.32 9.53
N ALA A 473 22.84 -13.30 10.13
CA ALA A 473 23.88 -13.48 11.16
C ALA A 473 23.35 -14.13 12.45
N ILE A 474 22.05 -14.01 12.72
CA ILE A 474 21.40 -14.52 13.94
C ILE A 474 20.95 -15.98 13.76
N TRP A 475 20.78 -16.46 12.54
CA TRP A 475 20.02 -17.68 12.26
C TRP A 475 20.86 -18.90 11.84
N GLY A 476 20.27 -20.08 12.02
CA GLY A 476 20.86 -21.37 11.63
C GLY A 476 20.50 -21.78 10.18
N PRO A 477 21.41 -22.44 9.45
CA PRO A 477 21.19 -22.78 8.05
C PRO A 477 20.09 -23.83 7.83
N GLY A 478 19.38 -23.74 6.70
CA GLY A 478 18.48 -24.75 6.17
C GLY A 478 16.99 -24.61 6.49
N SER A 479 16.56 -23.58 7.20
CA SER A 479 15.13 -23.35 7.53
C SER A 479 14.33 -22.71 6.39
N ALA A 480 13.00 -22.72 6.48
CA ALA A 480 12.12 -21.97 5.58
C ALA A 480 12.37 -20.45 5.59
N ASP A 481 12.51 -19.83 6.78
CA ASP A 481 12.72 -18.38 6.91
C ASP A 481 14.06 -17.95 6.28
N GLU A 482 15.11 -18.76 6.38
CA GLU A 482 16.39 -18.55 5.68
C GLU A 482 16.18 -18.50 4.16
N LYS A 483 15.38 -19.42 3.60
CA LYS A 483 15.09 -19.42 2.15
C LYS A 483 14.27 -18.22 1.73
N ILE A 484 13.39 -17.72 2.58
CA ILE A 484 12.70 -16.44 2.37
C ILE A 484 13.69 -15.26 2.41
N LEU A 485 14.61 -15.23 3.37
CA LEU A 485 15.67 -14.21 3.43
C LEU A 485 16.60 -14.27 2.21
N GLU A 486 16.90 -15.47 1.69
CA GLU A 486 17.67 -15.64 0.45
C GLU A 486 16.93 -15.03 -0.74
N ILE A 487 15.62 -15.23 -0.83
CA ILE A 487 14.77 -14.59 -1.85
C ILE A 487 14.81 -13.08 -1.69
N LEU A 488 14.57 -12.55 -0.49
CA LEU A 488 14.61 -11.11 -0.22
C LEU A 488 15.97 -10.50 -0.56
N SER A 489 17.07 -11.14 -0.17
CA SER A 489 18.43 -10.68 -0.46
C SER A 489 18.68 -10.60 -1.97
N CYS A 490 18.25 -11.62 -2.72
CA CYS A 490 18.40 -11.63 -4.17
C CYS A 490 17.56 -10.53 -4.83
N LEU A 491 16.31 -10.35 -4.40
CA LEU A 491 15.42 -9.30 -4.94
C LEU A 491 15.94 -7.89 -4.59
N THR A 492 16.40 -7.69 -3.35
CA THR A 492 17.02 -6.43 -2.91
C THR A 492 18.25 -6.12 -3.76
N THR A 493 19.08 -7.12 -4.03
CA THR A 493 20.24 -6.98 -4.92
C THR A 493 19.82 -6.65 -6.35
N ILE A 494 18.78 -7.29 -6.90
CA ILE A 494 18.26 -7.00 -8.24
C ILE A 494 17.80 -5.55 -8.31
N VAL A 495 17.01 -5.09 -7.34
CA VAL A 495 16.51 -3.71 -7.31
C VAL A 495 17.65 -2.70 -7.12
N ASN A 496 18.62 -2.96 -6.25
CA ASN A 496 19.74 -2.04 -5.98
C ASN A 496 20.80 -2.01 -7.09
N LYS A 497 21.09 -3.14 -7.75
CA LYS A 497 22.31 -3.29 -8.57
C LYS A 497 22.08 -3.58 -10.05
N CYS A 498 20.87 -3.95 -10.50
CA CYS A 498 20.62 -4.01 -11.95
C CYS A 498 20.60 -2.59 -12.55
N PRO A 499 21.13 -2.37 -13.76
CA PRO A 499 21.75 -3.32 -14.67
C PRO A 499 23.29 -3.41 -14.49
N SER A 500 23.85 -2.72 -13.50
CA SER A 500 25.29 -2.64 -13.22
C SER A 500 25.91 -3.97 -12.75
N ALA A 501 25.08 -4.93 -12.34
CA ALA A 501 25.50 -6.29 -12.02
C ALA A 501 26.09 -6.99 -13.26
N ALA A 502 27.24 -7.65 -13.10
CA ALA A 502 27.82 -8.42 -14.20
C ALA A 502 26.89 -9.57 -14.60
N SER A 503 26.93 -10.00 -15.86
CA SER A 503 26.09 -11.10 -16.34
C SER A 503 26.30 -12.42 -15.57
N GLY A 504 27.49 -12.62 -15.00
CA GLY A 504 27.80 -13.72 -14.08
C GLY A 504 27.08 -13.61 -12.73
N ASP A 505 26.95 -12.40 -12.19
CA ASP A 505 26.30 -12.15 -10.90
C ASP A 505 24.79 -12.43 -10.99
N LEU A 506 24.14 -12.00 -12.08
CA LEU A 506 22.71 -12.26 -12.30
C LEU A 506 22.40 -13.75 -12.45
N LYS A 507 23.28 -14.51 -13.13
CA LYS A 507 23.16 -15.98 -13.19
C LYS A 507 23.29 -16.61 -11.81
N SER A 508 24.22 -16.12 -10.99
CA SER A 508 24.40 -16.58 -9.61
C SER A 508 23.17 -16.29 -8.74
N LEU A 509 22.64 -15.07 -8.79
CA LEU A 509 21.40 -14.68 -8.08
C LEU A 509 20.21 -15.55 -8.51
N ARG A 510 20.05 -15.78 -9.81
CA ARG A 510 18.99 -16.65 -10.33
C ARG A 510 19.12 -18.09 -9.83
N ASN A 511 20.33 -18.63 -9.77
CA ASN A 511 20.55 -19.97 -9.24
C ASN A 511 20.22 -20.05 -7.75
N LYS A 512 20.58 -19.02 -6.96
CA LYS A 512 20.19 -18.92 -5.55
C LYS A 512 18.67 -18.87 -5.39
N LEU A 513 17.99 -17.99 -6.13
CA LEU A 513 16.52 -17.91 -6.14
C LEU A 513 15.88 -19.26 -6.48
N ARG A 514 16.36 -19.92 -7.54
CA ARG A 514 15.84 -21.23 -7.96
C ARG A 514 16.00 -22.28 -6.87
N ASN A 515 17.16 -22.32 -6.20
CA ASN A 515 17.42 -23.28 -5.12
C ASN A 515 16.51 -23.02 -3.91
N ALA A 516 16.36 -21.76 -3.50
CA ALA A 516 15.47 -21.38 -2.41
C ALA A 516 14.01 -21.74 -2.71
N VAL A 517 13.52 -21.38 -3.90
CA VAL A 517 12.18 -21.70 -4.38
C VAL A 517 11.95 -23.21 -4.44
N HIS A 518 12.89 -23.98 -4.98
CA HIS A 518 12.78 -25.43 -5.05
C HIS A 518 12.73 -26.08 -3.66
N CYS A 519 13.55 -25.59 -2.73
CA CYS A 519 13.53 -26.04 -1.34
C CYS A 519 12.17 -25.79 -0.67
N LEU A 520 11.60 -24.58 -0.85
CA LEU A 520 10.32 -24.22 -0.26
C LEU A 520 9.16 -25.03 -0.86
N PHE A 521 9.14 -25.24 -2.18
CA PHE A 521 8.11 -26.06 -2.84
C PHE A 521 8.18 -27.53 -2.44
N ASN A 522 9.37 -28.14 -2.42
CA ASN A 522 9.53 -29.55 -2.08
C ASN A 522 9.14 -29.86 -0.63
N ASN A 523 9.27 -28.87 0.26
CA ASN A 523 8.88 -28.99 1.66
C ASN A 523 7.46 -28.45 1.94
N HIS A 524 6.67 -28.15 0.90
CA HIS A 524 5.29 -27.67 1.01
C HIS A 524 5.10 -26.42 1.89
N TYR A 525 6.09 -25.52 1.90
CA TYR A 525 5.98 -24.27 2.64
C TYR A 525 5.03 -23.31 1.95
N SER A 526 4.05 -22.81 2.71
CA SER A 526 2.95 -21.98 2.20
C SER A 526 2.94 -20.55 2.74
N GLU A 527 3.75 -20.26 3.76
CA GLU A 527 3.88 -18.87 4.20
C GLU A 527 4.65 -18.07 3.12
N HIS A 528 4.26 -16.82 2.90
CA HIS A 528 4.83 -15.96 1.85
C HIS A 528 4.72 -16.50 0.41
N GLU A 529 3.67 -17.28 0.11
CA GLU A 529 3.45 -17.87 -1.22
C GLU A 529 3.60 -16.87 -2.38
N ALA A 530 3.09 -15.64 -2.25
CA ALA A 530 3.22 -14.62 -3.29
C ALA A 530 4.69 -14.26 -3.60
N LEU A 531 5.56 -14.19 -2.57
CA LEU A 531 6.98 -13.93 -2.72
C LEU A 531 7.71 -15.11 -3.39
N ILE A 532 7.33 -16.34 -3.03
CA ILE A 532 7.86 -17.58 -3.62
C ILE A 532 7.48 -17.66 -5.10
N ARG A 533 6.21 -17.41 -5.43
CA ARG A 533 5.70 -17.41 -6.81
C ARG A 533 6.32 -16.30 -7.65
N LEU A 534 6.53 -15.11 -7.09
CA LEU A 534 7.30 -14.05 -7.76
C LEU A 534 8.71 -14.54 -8.12
N ALA A 535 9.43 -15.12 -7.16
CA ALA A 535 10.79 -15.60 -7.39
C ALA A 535 10.82 -16.71 -8.46
N ALA A 536 9.83 -17.60 -8.44
CA ALA A 536 9.64 -18.64 -9.46
C ALA A 536 9.36 -18.03 -10.84
N ALA A 537 8.44 -17.07 -10.93
CA ALA A 537 8.07 -16.39 -12.17
C ALA A 537 9.26 -15.64 -12.77
N PHE A 538 9.99 -14.88 -11.96
CA PHE A 538 11.22 -14.22 -12.40
C PHE A 538 12.24 -15.24 -12.95
N CYS A 539 12.49 -16.33 -12.22
CA CYS A 539 13.40 -17.38 -12.68
C CYS A 539 12.97 -18.03 -14.01
N LEU A 540 11.67 -18.22 -14.22
CA LEU A 540 11.09 -18.85 -15.40
C LEU A 540 11.13 -17.93 -16.62
N TYR A 541 10.72 -16.68 -16.45
CA TYR A 541 10.55 -15.73 -17.55
C TYR A 541 11.76 -14.82 -17.78
N TYR A 542 12.81 -14.88 -16.95
CA TYR A 542 14.01 -14.04 -17.10
C TYR A 542 14.59 -14.06 -18.53
N GLU A 543 14.88 -15.23 -19.10
CA GLU A 543 15.55 -15.31 -20.42
C GLU A 543 14.63 -14.99 -21.58
N ALA A 544 13.38 -15.46 -21.51
CA ALA A 544 12.38 -15.22 -22.55
C ALA A 544 11.96 -13.74 -22.55
N GLY A 545 11.65 -13.20 -21.36
CA GLY A 545 11.30 -11.79 -21.15
C GLY A 545 12.43 -10.85 -21.53
N SER A 546 13.68 -11.13 -21.14
CA SER A 546 14.81 -10.29 -21.52
C SER A 546 14.97 -10.18 -23.04
N LYS A 547 14.69 -11.26 -23.78
CA LYS A 547 14.76 -11.28 -25.25
C LYS A 547 13.55 -10.59 -25.87
N ARG A 548 12.34 -10.96 -25.44
CA ARG A 548 11.06 -10.44 -25.96
C ARG A 548 10.93 -8.94 -25.79
N TRP A 549 11.43 -8.40 -24.68
CA TRP A 549 11.29 -7.00 -24.29
C TRP A 549 12.62 -6.23 -24.36
N THR A 550 13.57 -6.69 -25.20
CA THR A 550 14.87 -6.03 -25.37
C THR A 550 14.71 -4.57 -25.81
N SER A 551 13.78 -4.29 -26.74
CA SER A 551 13.48 -2.94 -27.23
C SER A 551 13.10 -1.99 -26.10
N PHE A 552 12.24 -2.44 -25.18
CA PHE A 552 11.86 -1.68 -24.00
C PHE A 552 13.04 -1.47 -23.04
N ILE A 553 13.79 -2.53 -22.71
CA ILE A 553 14.92 -2.45 -21.78
C ILE A 553 15.97 -1.44 -22.29
N ASP A 554 16.26 -1.49 -23.60
CA ASP A 554 17.20 -0.58 -24.25
C ASP A 554 16.66 0.86 -24.31
N ALA A 555 15.36 1.05 -24.60
CA ALA A 555 14.73 2.38 -24.61
C ALA A 555 14.83 3.07 -23.24
N VAL A 556 14.51 2.34 -22.16
CA VAL A 556 14.68 2.81 -20.78
C VAL A 556 16.15 3.15 -20.50
N LYS A 557 17.07 2.25 -20.86
CA LYS A 557 18.50 2.50 -20.66
C LYS A 557 18.99 3.77 -21.37
N ASN A 558 18.51 4.03 -22.57
CA ASN A 558 18.88 5.21 -23.37
C ASN A 558 18.31 6.51 -22.78
N ALA A 559 17.14 6.46 -22.17
CA ALA A 559 16.47 7.62 -21.57
C ALA A 559 16.94 7.96 -20.14
N GLN A 560 17.62 7.04 -19.46
CA GLN A 560 18.08 7.21 -18.07
C GLN A 560 18.97 8.44 -17.77
N PRO A 561 19.89 8.87 -18.65
CA PRO A 561 20.72 10.05 -18.36
C PRO A 561 19.90 11.34 -18.20
N LEU A 562 18.83 11.49 -19.01
CA LEU A 562 17.91 12.63 -18.92
C LEU A 562 17.08 12.56 -17.64
N ALA A 563 16.61 11.36 -17.28
CA ALA A 563 15.87 11.11 -16.05
C ALA A 563 16.58 11.59 -14.77
N LEU A 564 17.90 11.37 -14.69
CA LEU A 564 18.68 11.78 -13.52
C LEU A 564 18.73 13.30 -13.37
N GLN A 565 18.77 14.03 -14.49
CA GLN A 565 18.74 15.49 -14.48
C GLN A 565 17.35 16.00 -14.07
N GLU A 566 16.29 15.43 -14.66
CA GLU A 566 14.90 15.77 -14.35
C GLU A 566 14.55 15.51 -12.89
N ARG A 567 15.01 14.39 -12.31
CA ARG A 567 14.79 14.07 -10.89
C ARG A 567 15.38 15.11 -9.95
N ASN A 568 16.60 15.59 -10.22
CA ASN A 568 17.24 16.62 -9.38
C ASN A 568 16.46 17.94 -9.42
N ILE A 569 15.99 18.32 -10.61
CA ILE A 569 15.18 19.51 -10.81
C ILE A 569 13.80 19.32 -10.17
N GLY A 570 13.18 18.16 -10.34
CA GLY A 570 11.91 17.76 -9.75
C GLY A 570 11.90 17.83 -8.22
N LEU A 571 12.98 17.36 -7.57
CA LEU A 571 13.16 17.50 -6.12
C LEU A 571 13.16 18.95 -5.65
N LEU A 572 13.79 19.85 -6.41
CA LEU A 572 13.77 21.27 -6.13
C LEU A 572 12.35 21.83 -6.27
N PHE A 573 11.63 21.45 -7.35
CA PHE A 573 10.24 21.83 -7.56
C PHE A 573 9.31 21.35 -6.43
N GLU A 574 9.44 20.10 -5.98
CA GLU A 574 8.64 19.57 -4.86
C GLU A 574 8.89 20.32 -3.56
N LYS A 575 10.16 20.60 -3.24
CA LYS A 575 10.51 21.42 -2.07
C LYS A 575 9.84 22.79 -2.15
N LEU A 576 9.93 23.46 -3.30
CA LEU A 576 9.30 24.76 -3.53
C LEU A 576 7.75 24.69 -3.49
N ARG A 577 7.17 23.58 -3.95
CA ARG A 577 5.73 23.30 -3.88
C ARG A 577 5.22 23.01 -2.47
N LEU A 578 6.07 22.88 -1.45
CA LEU A 578 5.63 22.70 -0.07
C LEU A 578 5.73 23.99 0.76
N CYS A 579 6.52 24.97 0.31
CA CYS A 579 6.84 26.16 1.09
C CYS A 579 5.73 27.20 1.07
N ASP A 580 5.33 27.69 2.25
CA ASP A 580 4.35 28.78 2.43
C ASP A 580 4.99 30.14 2.12
N LYS A 581 4.17 31.17 1.90
CA LYS A 581 4.59 32.54 1.60
C LYS A 581 5.61 33.12 2.60
N ASP A 582 5.52 32.71 3.85
CA ASP A 582 6.30 33.28 4.95
C ASP A 582 7.67 32.57 5.14
N GLU A 583 7.94 31.51 4.38
CA GLU A 583 9.23 30.78 4.44
C GLU A 583 10.26 31.43 3.50
N ARG A 584 11.43 31.81 4.03
CA ARG A 584 12.47 32.55 3.29
C ARG A 584 13.37 31.61 2.49
N MET A 585 12.87 31.16 1.34
CA MET A 585 13.56 30.18 0.50
C MET A 585 14.91 30.62 -0.07
N ALA A 586 15.07 31.90 -0.40
CA ALA A 586 16.30 32.41 -1.00
C ALA A 586 17.50 32.35 -0.03
N ASP A 587 17.24 32.61 1.25
CA ASP A 587 18.26 32.62 2.31
C ASP A 587 18.58 31.20 2.79
N ASP A 588 17.54 30.37 3.01
CA ASP A 588 17.69 29.04 3.61
C ASP A 588 18.25 27.99 2.63
N TYR A 589 17.97 28.12 1.33
CA TYR A 589 18.35 27.12 0.32
C TYR A 589 19.33 27.65 -0.74
N LYS A 590 19.78 28.91 -0.62
CA LYS A 590 20.71 29.56 -1.57
C LYS A 590 20.26 29.47 -3.04
N VAL A 591 18.94 29.47 -3.28
CA VAL A 591 18.38 29.42 -4.63
C VAL A 591 18.21 30.86 -5.13
N PRO A 592 18.84 31.25 -6.26
CA PRO A 592 18.67 32.58 -6.82
C PRO A 592 17.21 32.93 -7.09
N GLN A 593 16.82 34.17 -6.80
CA GLN A 593 15.44 34.67 -6.94
C GLN A 593 14.87 34.49 -8.35
N TYR A 594 15.68 34.65 -9.40
CA TYR A 594 15.23 34.45 -10.79
C TYR A 594 14.85 33.00 -11.08
N ILE A 595 15.47 32.02 -10.41
CA ILE A 595 15.09 30.60 -10.52
C ILE A 595 13.73 30.39 -9.84
N LEU A 596 13.53 30.98 -8.66
CA LEU A 596 12.24 30.96 -7.95
C LEU A 596 11.11 31.58 -8.80
N GLU A 597 11.40 32.67 -9.50
CA GLU A 597 10.42 33.30 -10.40
C GLU A 597 10.15 32.47 -11.65
N ALA A 598 11.18 31.89 -12.27
CA ALA A 598 11.07 31.03 -13.44
C ALA A 598 10.25 29.75 -13.17
N VAL A 599 10.38 29.18 -11.97
CA VAL A 599 9.60 28.01 -11.52
C VAL A 599 8.21 28.36 -11.00
N GLY A 600 7.80 29.63 -11.10
CA GLY A 600 6.48 30.09 -10.71
C GLY A 600 6.25 30.06 -9.20
N TYR A 601 7.30 30.14 -8.38
CA TYR A 601 7.19 30.37 -6.94
C TYR A 601 6.50 31.71 -6.72
N ARG A 602 5.20 31.65 -6.46
CA ARG A 602 4.40 32.81 -6.06
C ARG A 602 4.20 32.73 -4.56
N GLN A 603 4.64 33.77 -3.86
CA GLN A 603 4.39 34.01 -2.45
C GLN A 603 2.87 34.06 -2.15
N GLN A 604 2.24 32.90 -1.97
CA GLN A 604 0.83 32.72 -1.68
C GLN A 604 0.65 31.86 -0.44
N HIS A 605 -0.35 32.19 0.38
CA HIS A 605 -0.74 31.32 1.46
C HIS A 605 -1.32 30.03 0.90
N ARG A 606 -1.04 28.91 1.57
CA ARG A 606 -1.48 27.58 1.13
C ARG A 606 -2.73 27.13 1.85
N CYS A 607 -3.63 26.48 1.10
CA CYS A 607 -4.84 25.92 1.67
C CYS A 607 -4.46 24.87 2.68
N THR A 608 -4.95 25.00 3.91
CA THR A 608 -4.66 24.00 4.96
C THR A 608 -5.22 22.62 4.60
N ASN A 609 -6.21 22.53 3.69
CA ASN A 609 -6.80 21.28 3.24
C ASN A 609 -6.05 20.66 2.05
N CYS A 610 -5.95 21.36 0.91
CA CYS A 610 -5.36 20.81 -0.32
C CYS A 610 -3.90 21.22 -0.58
N GLY A 611 -3.26 22.02 0.28
CA GLY A 611 -1.86 22.45 0.15
C GLY A 611 -1.56 23.43 -0.99
N ARG A 612 -2.52 23.70 -1.87
CA ARG A 612 -2.38 24.62 -3.00
C ARG A 612 -2.34 26.08 -2.55
N GLY A 613 -1.50 26.88 -3.20
CA GLY A 613 -1.50 28.34 -3.05
C GLY A 613 -2.82 28.94 -3.52
N SER A 614 -3.29 29.97 -2.82
CA SER A 614 -4.40 30.80 -3.30
C SER A 614 -4.20 32.24 -2.85
N ILE A 615 -4.62 33.17 -3.72
CA ILE A 615 -4.60 34.61 -3.42
C ILE A 615 -5.72 34.96 -2.43
N GLY A 616 -6.80 34.17 -2.41
CA GLY A 616 -7.94 34.37 -1.52
C GLY A 616 -7.70 33.88 -0.09
N LEU A 617 -6.61 33.17 0.18
CA LEU A 617 -6.32 32.64 1.50
C LEU A 617 -5.66 33.66 2.41
N ARG A 618 -6.12 33.70 3.66
CA ARG A 618 -5.51 34.47 4.74
C ARG A 618 -5.17 33.51 5.88
N ARG A 619 -4.04 33.71 6.56
CA ARG A 619 -3.73 32.99 7.80
C ARG A 619 -4.66 33.48 8.91
N CYS A 620 -5.27 32.55 9.61
CA CYS A 620 -6.01 32.85 10.83
C CYS A 620 -5.03 33.34 11.91
N LYS A 621 -5.30 34.51 12.51
CA LYS A 621 -4.45 35.10 13.55
C LYS A 621 -4.32 34.24 14.81
N GLY A 622 -5.32 33.38 15.10
CA GLY A 622 -5.32 32.52 16.29
C GLY A 622 -4.51 31.23 16.12
N CYS A 623 -4.72 30.50 15.01
CA CYS A 623 -4.13 29.17 14.82
C CYS A 623 -3.05 29.10 13.75
N GLY A 624 -2.73 30.21 13.07
CA GLY A 624 -1.73 30.28 11.99
C GLY A 624 -2.09 29.53 10.71
N LYS A 625 -3.24 28.81 10.68
CA LYS A 625 -3.69 28.03 9.52
C LYS A 625 -4.35 28.94 8.48
N ALA A 626 -4.01 28.74 7.20
CA ALA A 626 -4.64 29.44 6.08
C ALA A 626 -5.86 28.66 5.57
N LYS A 627 -7.05 29.20 5.86
CA LYS A 627 -8.38 28.79 5.38
C LYS A 627 -9.22 30.06 5.18
N TYR A 628 -10.35 29.98 4.46
CA TYR A 628 -11.31 31.09 4.44
C TYR A 628 -11.70 31.45 5.88
N CYS A 629 -11.72 32.73 6.22
CA CYS A 629 -12.13 33.22 7.54
C CYS A 629 -13.66 33.26 7.70
N ASP A 630 -14.42 32.79 6.69
CA ASP A 630 -15.77 33.31 6.44
C ASP A 630 -16.89 32.25 6.40
N LYS A 631 -16.63 30.96 6.67
CA LYS A 631 -17.69 29.95 6.81
C LYS A 631 -17.39 29.01 7.97
N GLU A 632 -18.17 29.16 9.04
CA GLU A 632 -18.26 28.35 10.27
C GLU A 632 -16.97 27.69 10.77
N TRP A 633 -16.30 28.39 11.68
CA TRP A 633 -15.26 27.79 12.51
C TRP A 633 -15.92 27.14 13.73
N TYR A 634 -15.92 25.81 13.79
CA TYR A 634 -16.07 25.11 15.07
C TYR A 634 -14.73 25.21 15.80
N VAL A 635 -14.64 26.13 16.75
CA VAL A 635 -13.54 26.14 17.70
C VAL A 635 -13.76 24.98 18.66
N TYR A 636 -13.10 23.84 18.41
CA TYR A 636 -12.87 22.88 19.47
C TYR A 636 -11.92 23.54 20.46
N VAL A 637 -12.48 24.08 21.54
CA VAL A 637 -11.68 24.41 22.72
C VAL A 637 -11.25 23.07 23.31
N VAL A 638 -10.05 22.64 22.95
CA VAL A 638 -9.33 21.64 23.75
C VAL A 638 -9.01 22.36 25.06
N LEU A 639 -9.84 22.16 26.08
CA LEU A 639 -9.48 22.50 27.45
C LEU A 639 -8.30 21.59 27.81
N ALA A 640 -7.09 22.12 27.62
CA ALA A 640 -5.89 21.53 28.15
C ALA A 640 -6.07 21.37 29.66
N SER A 641 -5.96 20.13 30.11
CA SER A 641 -6.05 19.67 31.48
C SER A 641 -5.06 20.41 32.38
N LYS A 642 -5.59 21.33 33.20
CA LYS A 642 -4.96 21.77 34.46
C LYS A 642 -6.05 21.90 35.53
N ALA A 643 -6.47 20.75 36.03
CA ALA A 643 -7.21 20.62 37.29
C ALA A 643 -6.96 19.23 37.88
N VAL A 644 -5.77 19.03 38.43
CA VAL A 644 -5.62 18.15 39.59
C VAL A 644 -5.99 19.02 40.79
N ALA A 645 -6.88 18.50 41.64
CA ALA A 645 -7.45 19.10 42.84
C ALA A 645 -8.57 20.12 42.60
N ASP A 646 -9.81 19.65 42.38
CA ASP A 646 -10.77 19.61 43.50
C ASP A 646 -11.99 18.75 43.16
N ARG A 647 -12.57 18.13 44.19
CA ARG A 647 -13.75 17.26 44.07
C ARG A 647 -15.01 18.10 43.82
N SER A 648 -15.93 17.51 43.06
CA SER A 648 -17.33 17.90 42.84
C SER A 648 -17.58 19.04 41.82
N LEU A 649 -18.09 18.67 40.64
CA LEU A 649 -19.20 19.36 39.95
C LEU A 649 -19.59 18.60 38.68
N SER A 650 -20.89 18.36 38.53
CA SER A 650 -21.51 17.63 37.43
C SER A 650 -21.37 18.35 36.09
N VAL A 651 -20.95 17.64 35.04
CA VAL A 651 -20.95 18.13 33.66
C VAL A 651 -22.40 18.20 33.16
N ARG A 652 -22.97 19.41 33.06
CA ARG A 652 -24.15 19.68 32.22
C ARG A 652 -23.67 20.13 30.84
N ASN A 653 -24.14 19.43 29.80
CA ASN A 653 -23.98 19.81 28.40
C ASN A 653 -24.56 21.21 28.17
N VAL A 654 -23.74 22.14 27.69
CA VAL A 654 -24.20 23.42 27.12
C VAL A 654 -23.98 23.37 25.61
N ILE A 655 -25.03 23.03 24.88
CA ILE A 655 -25.11 23.23 23.43
C ILE A 655 -25.59 24.67 23.22
N GLY A 656 -24.67 25.57 22.89
CA GLY A 656 -25.00 26.96 22.54
C GLY A 656 -25.44 27.07 21.08
N ARG A 657 -26.61 27.67 20.82
CA ARG A 657 -27.12 27.98 19.47
C ARG A 657 -26.29 29.10 18.79
N PRO A 658 -26.25 29.17 17.45
CA PRO A 658 -25.47 30.18 16.73
C PRO A 658 -26.11 31.56 16.89
N GLY A 659 -25.31 32.58 17.27
CA GLY A 659 -25.68 33.98 17.16
C GLY A 659 -25.51 34.89 18.38
N THR A 660 -24.94 34.42 19.50
CA THR A 660 -24.66 35.31 20.65
C THR A 660 -23.19 35.74 20.67
N LYS A 661 -22.96 37.06 20.53
CA LYS A 661 -21.67 37.69 20.83
C LYS A 661 -21.39 37.51 22.33
N LEU A 662 -20.46 36.62 22.67
CA LEU A 662 -19.86 36.59 24.00
C LEU A 662 -18.86 37.74 24.09
N ASN A 663 -19.19 38.73 24.92
CA ASN A 663 -18.28 39.83 25.26
C ASN A 663 -17.04 39.25 25.96
N ALA A 664 -15.87 39.72 25.53
CA ALA A 664 -14.59 39.40 26.13
C ALA A 664 -14.58 39.77 27.63
N PHE A 665 -14.21 38.81 28.48
CA PHE A 665 -13.66 39.12 29.80
C PHE A 665 -12.14 39.25 29.67
N PRO A 666 -11.51 40.28 30.25
CA PRO A 666 -10.06 40.38 30.27
C PRO A 666 -9.50 39.50 31.38
N LEU A 667 -8.59 38.59 31.01
CA LEU A 667 -7.35 38.26 31.72
C LEU A 667 -6.47 37.38 30.83
#